data_AF-A0A367CH94-F1
#
_entry.id   AF-A0A367CH94-F1
#
_cell.length_a   1.000
_cell.length_b   1.000
_cell.length_c   1.000
_cell.angle_alpha   90.00
_cell.angle_beta   90.00
_cell.angle_gamma   90.00
#
_symmetry.space_group_name_H-M   'P 1'
#
loop_
_entity.id
_entity.type
_entity.pdbx_description
1 polymer ?
#
loop_
_entity_poly.entity_id
_entity_poly.type
_entity_poly.pdbx_seq_one_letter_code
_entity_poly.pdbx_strand_id
1 'polypeptide(L)'
;MKKIYSFFFLFTVVSFFYSMSFIGTEVIKSAIPSVHSSIMVETVDGQKNNQEIFQKIAHYAREKQVSIHKLIFRIGEDGQTKKEIYTFDKIKNSTYSYPVIPSDYPTFFYDYSELTNEELLGLYLITEAPPKDMKEELYKNGIGVEIEQTQWFFYFASMLSGSIGQLFFILFLCLIVALGFYKSSIRKKIGIREMLGCPNYRLILRDIGCDVGLFAGILGAFLFFYPHMQFLYGPILIFGIICIGLLHVSSSYFFALGTITRKIKGEKPYTWLANTNLLLKAMIMVCMILNVAMLSAKMAENKILQEQLNYWTQIPDYYHLQFSNSTQLLPNFKQSKEQQKENSSQINQLLLPLIERGEQSGGVFLSDLELMAQHPLYNYVDKNALWVANQNAVRELNVKDRSGNVIQRLDEHSFHLLIPENKRRHTSIIVKEIEKDLNFYQHPFDYESTVYQGELNILYTQSNQVLFNYNHQLWENMYAFDPVIVVISLPLIEPNIDSWIADISNGTYLFREATEVQHFIQEHQLQKEFFGLIAVKDQINETIVKNQFEYYTAVITWFFLITSFVAIEGYSSMVYIQMNSKRLFLQYIFGKTLWQRHRDYYLKMSVSSFVVLSSLSFWRAEWLASSIAVAIFEMSLLLVMTYIAEKKQRLEVIKND
;
A
#
# COMPACT_ATOMS: atom_id res chain seq x y z
N MET A 1 8.98 17.66 34.07
CA MET A 1 9.50 17.82 32.69
C MET A 1 10.35 16.65 32.24
N LYS A 2 11.45 16.28 32.92
CA LYS A 2 12.27 15.11 32.51
C LYS A 2 11.47 13.81 32.40
N LYS A 3 10.63 13.48 33.40
CA LYS A 3 9.76 12.29 33.36
C LYS A 3 8.79 12.29 32.17
N ILE A 4 8.25 13.45 31.81
CA ILE A 4 7.32 13.61 30.66
C ILE A 4 8.08 13.37 29.36
N TYR A 5 9.27 13.97 29.20
CA TYR A 5 10.14 13.71 28.07
C TYR A 5 10.49 12.21 27.94
N SER A 6 10.94 11.58 29.04
CA SER A 6 11.29 10.16 29.03
C SER A 6 10.09 9.25 28.70
N PHE A 7 8.87 9.63 29.10
CA PHE A 7 7.65 8.91 28.71
C PHE A 7 7.39 9.01 27.20
N PHE A 8 7.44 10.23 26.62
CA PHE A 8 7.28 10.40 25.17
C PHE A 8 8.40 9.71 24.38
N PHE A 9 9.63 9.74 24.90
CA PHE A 9 10.77 9.04 24.29
C PHE A 9 10.53 7.53 24.27
N LEU A 10 10.18 6.94 25.42
CA LEU A 10 9.87 5.51 25.52
C LEU A 10 8.75 5.12 24.56
N PHE A 11 7.64 5.87 24.55
CA PHE A 11 6.49 5.58 23.72
C PHE A 11 6.80 5.69 22.23
N THR A 12 7.56 6.71 21.82
CA THR A 12 7.99 6.88 20.41
C THR A 12 8.87 5.72 19.96
N VAL A 13 9.84 5.32 20.79
CA VAL A 13 10.77 4.23 20.47
C VAL A 13 10.06 2.88 20.41
N VAL A 14 9.19 2.57 21.38
CA VAL A 14 8.39 1.33 21.37
C VAL A 14 7.47 1.29 20.15
N SER A 15 6.78 2.39 19.84
CA SER A 15 5.90 2.47 18.67
C SER A 15 6.68 2.27 17.36
N PHE A 16 7.89 2.84 17.25
CA PHE A 16 8.77 2.63 16.09
C PHE A 16 9.15 1.16 15.92
N PHE A 17 9.62 0.53 16.98
CA PHE A 17 10.03 -0.87 16.93
C PHE A 17 8.86 -1.82 16.66
N TYR A 18 7.69 -1.56 17.24
CA TYR A 18 6.48 -2.32 16.95
C TYR A 18 6.10 -2.22 15.46
N SER A 19 6.10 -1.01 14.91
CA SER A 19 5.80 -0.75 13.49
C SER A 19 6.78 -1.49 12.56
N MET A 20 8.07 -1.40 12.86
CA MET A 20 9.12 -2.09 12.09
C MET A 20 9.01 -3.62 12.20
N SER A 21 8.66 -4.15 13.38
CA SER A 21 8.49 -5.59 13.58
C SER A 21 7.30 -6.15 12.80
N PHE A 22 6.19 -5.41 12.74
CA PHE A 22 5.01 -5.79 11.97
C PHE A 22 5.32 -5.81 10.47
N ILE A 23 5.84 -4.71 9.93
CA ILE A 23 6.17 -4.57 8.50
C ILE A 23 7.23 -5.58 8.10
N GLY A 24 8.32 -5.68 8.87
CA GLY A 24 9.37 -6.64 8.57
C GLY A 24 8.81 -8.07 8.50
N THR A 25 7.82 -8.40 9.33
CA THR A 25 7.28 -9.76 9.39
C THR A 25 6.47 -10.05 8.14
N GLU A 26 5.64 -9.10 7.71
CA GLU A 26 4.91 -9.20 6.43
C GLU A 26 5.87 -9.26 5.23
N VAL A 27 6.93 -8.45 5.21
CA VAL A 27 7.95 -8.50 4.15
C VAL A 27 8.67 -9.85 4.11
N ILE A 28 8.99 -10.46 5.26
CA ILE A 28 9.63 -11.79 5.27
C ILE A 28 8.66 -12.88 4.86
N LYS A 29 7.34 -12.73 5.09
CA LYS A 29 6.35 -13.66 4.53
C LYS A 29 6.35 -13.60 3.01
N SER A 30 6.34 -12.40 2.42
CA SER A 30 6.24 -12.21 0.97
C SER A 30 7.59 -12.22 0.20
N ALA A 31 8.73 -12.10 0.89
CA ALA A 31 10.06 -11.97 0.27
C ALA A 31 11.16 -12.68 1.08
N ILE A 32 12.43 -12.53 0.68
CA ILE A 32 13.59 -13.11 1.37
C ILE A 32 14.18 -12.05 2.34
N PRO A 33 14.64 -12.41 3.55
CA PRO A 33 15.31 -11.45 4.44
C PRO A 33 16.65 -10.98 3.86
N SER A 34 17.09 -9.80 4.28
CA SER A 34 18.41 -9.24 3.93
C SER A 34 18.69 -8.99 2.44
N VAL A 35 17.66 -8.79 1.61
CA VAL A 35 17.85 -8.45 0.19
C VAL A 35 18.55 -7.09 0.06
N HIS A 36 19.67 -7.08 -0.65
CA HIS A 36 20.43 -5.88 -1.01
C HIS A 36 19.96 -5.34 -2.36
N SER A 37 19.85 -6.20 -3.36
CA SER A 37 19.52 -5.83 -4.74
C SER A 37 18.62 -6.87 -5.40
N SER A 38 17.76 -6.41 -6.29
CA SER A 38 17.05 -7.26 -7.25
C SER A 38 17.79 -7.26 -8.58
N ILE A 39 17.89 -8.43 -9.19
CA ILE A 39 18.32 -8.62 -10.57
C ILE A 39 17.08 -9.02 -11.35
N MET A 40 16.66 -8.20 -12.29
CA MET A 40 15.71 -8.61 -13.31
C MET A 40 16.49 -9.24 -14.46
N VAL A 41 16.30 -10.54 -14.70
CA VAL A 41 16.83 -11.20 -15.89
C VAL A 41 15.86 -10.93 -17.03
N GLU A 42 16.26 -10.08 -17.97
CA GLU A 42 15.39 -9.60 -19.06
C GLU A 42 15.61 -10.36 -20.36
N THR A 43 16.85 -10.73 -20.65
CA THR A 43 17.19 -11.41 -21.90
C THR A 43 18.17 -12.53 -21.63
N VAL A 44 17.99 -13.64 -22.34
CA VAL A 44 18.92 -14.77 -22.31
C VAL A 44 19.17 -15.22 -23.74
N ASP A 45 20.41 -15.57 -24.01
CA ASP A 45 20.86 -16.09 -25.30
C ASP A 45 20.13 -17.39 -25.65
N GLY A 46 19.21 -17.32 -26.61
CA GLY A 46 18.24 -18.36 -26.95
C GLY A 46 18.81 -19.64 -27.57
N GLN A 47 20.14 -19.76 -27.71
CA GLN A 47 20.80 -20.99 -28.18
C GLN A 47 21.13 -22.00 -27.06
N LYS A 48 20.96 -21.63 -25.78
CA LYS A 48 21.41 -22.42 -24.62
C LYS A 48 20.24 -23.02 -23.84
N ASN A 49 20.44 -24.23 -23.30
CA ASN A 49 19.46 -24.92 -22.46
C ASN A 49 19.31 -24.22 -21.08
N ASN A 50 18.11 -24.18 -20.50
CA ASN A 50 17.81 -23.55 -19.21
C ASN A 50 18.76 -24.04 -18.09
N GLN A 51 19.06 -25.34 -18.05
CA GLN A 51 20.01 -25.90 -17.09
C GLN A 51 21.43 -25.33 -17.25
N GLU A 52 21.89 -25.09 -18.48
CA GLU A 52 23.21 -24.51 -18.72
C GLU A 52 23.27 -23.06 -18.24
N ILE A 53 22.18 -22.31 -18.37
CA ILE A 53 22.09 -20.93 -17.89
C ILE A 53 22.03 -20.90 -16.37
N PHE A 54 21.24 -21.75 -15.71
CA PHE A 54 21.25 -21.86 -14.25
C PHE A 54 22.64 -22.27 -13.72
N GLN A 55 23.34 -23.18 -14.41
CA GLN A 55 24.72 -23.53 -14.08
C GLN A 55 25.69 -22.36 -14.25
N LYS A 56 25.50 -21.50 -15.26
CA LYS A 56 26.29 -20.28 -15.44
C LYS A 56 26.03 -19.26 -14.35
N ILE A 57 24.77 -19.06 -13.93
CA ILE A 57 24.43 -18.19 -12.79
C ILE A 57 25.09 -18.74 -11.52
N ALA A 58 25.02 -20.06 -11.28
CA ALA A 58 25.69 -20.70 -10.16
C ALA A 58 27.22 -20.60 -10.24
N HIS A 59 27.81 -20.73 -11.43
CA HIS A 59 29.25 -20.57 -11.63
C HIS A 59 29.67 -19.13 -11.33
N TYR A 60 28.92 -18.15 -11.84
CA TYR A 60 29.14 -16.74 -11.57
C TYR A 60 29.04 -16.41 -10.07
N ALA A 61 27.98 -16.91 -9.41
CA ALA A 61 27.78 -16.79 -7.96
C ALA A 61 28.99 -17.33 -7.17
N ARG A 62 29.55 -18.48 -7.58
CA ARG A 62 30.75 -19.06 -6.97
C ARG A 62 32.03 -18.28 -7.28
N GLU A 63 32.24 -17.87 -8.53
CA GLU A 63 33.43 -17.13 -8.96
C GLU A 63 33.51 -15.79 -8.23
N LYS A 64 32.40 -15.06 -8.19
CA LYS A 64 32.33 -13.73 -7.57
C LYS A 64 32.00 -13.77 -6.08
N GLN A 65 31.80 -14.96 -5.52
CA GLN A 65 31.46 -15.17 -4.11
C GLN A 65 30.23 -14.33 -3.70
N VAL A 66 29.14 -14.48 -4.46
CA VAL A 66 27.84 -13.84 -4.25
C VAL A 66 26.75 -14.91 -4.15
N SER A 67 25.77 -14.75 -3.26
CA SER A 67 24.60 -15.63 -3.20
C SER A 67 23.41 -14.99 -3.92
N ILE A 68 22.86 -15.71 -4.90
CA ILE A 68 21.69 -15.26 -5.69
C ILE A 68 20.54 -16.20 -5.36
N HIS A 69 19.33 -15.66 -5.20
CA HIS A 69 18.14 -16.43 -4.86
C HIS A 69 17.03 -16.15 -5.85
N LYS A 70 16.32 -17.19 -6.27
CA LYS A 70 15.10 -17.07 -7.06
C LYS A 70 13.91 -17.43 -6.18
N LEU A 71 12.91 -16.55 -6.15
CA LEU A 71 11.68 -16.74 -5.38
C LEU A 71 10.58 -17.19 -6.34
N ILE A 72 9.98 -18.34 -6.08
CA ILE A 72 8.85 -18.86 -6.84
C ILE A 72 7.74 -19.18 -5.86
N PHE A 73 6.51 -18.84 -6.22
CA PHE A 73 5.35 -19.30 -5.49
C PHE A 73 4.53 -20.23 -6.39
N ARG A 74 4.09 -21.38 -5.87
CA ARG A 74 3.38 -22.39 -6.67
C ARG A 74 2.37 -23.19 -5.87
N ILE A 75 1.40 -23.77 -6.56
CA ILE A 75 0.43 -24.69 -5.95
C ILE A 75 1.13 -26.03 -5.65
N GLY A 76 1.12 -26.45 -4.39
CA GLY A 76 1.62 -27.76 -3.96
C GLY A 76 0.67 -28.92 -4.29
N GLU A 77 1.15 -30.15 -4.16
CA GLU A 77 0.33 -31.37 -4.35
C GLU A 77 -0.90 -31.43 -3.43
N ASP A 78 -0.79 -30.83 -2.25
CA ASP A 78 -1.84 -30.64 -1.24
C ASP A 78 -2.82 -29.50 -1.56
N GLY A 79 -2.64 -28.80 -2.69
CA GLY A 79 -3.48 -27.68 -3.13
C GLY A 79 -3.17 -26.34 -2.44
N GLN A 80 -2.23 -26.33 -1.49
CA GLN A 80 -1.80 -25.11 -0.81
C GLN A 80 -0.70 -24.39 -1.60
N THR A 81 -0.74 -23.06 -1.64
CA THR A 81 0.33 -22.26 -2.22
C THR A 81 1.59 -22.35 -1.35
N LYS A 82 2.70 -22.73 -1.96
CA LYS A 82 4.02 -22.90 -1.33
C LYS A 82 4.92 -21.77 -1.78
N LYS A 83 5.68 -21.23 -0.83
CA LYS A 83 6.75 -20.29 -1.12
C LYS A 83 8.05 -21.05 -1.23
N GLU A 84 8.74 -20.90 -2.34
CA GLU A 84 9.95 -21.66 -2.61
C GLU A 84 11.11 -20.77 -2.99
N ILE A 85 12.25 -21.07 -2.38
CA ILE A 85 13.46 -20.28 -2.53
C ILE A 85 14.56 -21.16 -3.09
N TYR A 86 14.95 -20.89 -4.33
CA TYR A 86 16.05 -21.57 -5.00
C TYR A 86 17.32 -20.77 -4.87
N THR A 87 18.37 -21.37 -4.34
CA THR A 87 19.62 -20.65 -4.05
C THR A 87 20.77 -21.07 -4.97
N PHE A 88 21.41 -20.06 -5.56
CA PHE A 88 22.67 -20.14 -6.28
C PHE A 88 23.78 -19.66 -5.34
N ASP A 89 24.32 -20.57 -4.53
CA ASP A 89 25.24 -20.19 -3.46
C ASP A 89 26.73 -20.18 -3.87
N LYS A 90 27.53 -19.46 -3.08
CA LYS A 90 28.99 -19.36 -3.18
C LYS A 90 29.69 -20.68 -2.95
N ILE A 91 29.08 -21.52 -2.12
CA ILE A 91 29.60 -22.84 -1.73
C ILE A 91 28.70 -23.90 -2.36
N LYS A 92 29.32 -24.89 -3.02
CA LYS A 92 28.60 -26.01 -3.62
C LYS A 92 27.83 -26.79 -2.54
N ASN A 93 26.53 -26.99 -2.74
CA ASN A 93 25.60 -27.67 -1.83
C ASN A 93 25.32 -26.93 -0.50
N SER A 94 25.46 -25.61 -0.46
CA SER A 94 25.02 -24.82 0.69
C SER A 94 23.49 -24.68 0.67
N THR A 95 22.84 -25.02 1.78
CA THR A 95 21.40 -24.88 1.98
C THR A 95 21.12 -23.59 2.72
N TYR A 96 21.04 -22.49 1.96
CA TYR A 96 20.54 -21.23 2.51
C TYR A 96 19.17 -21.46 3.16
N SER A 97 19.05 -21.07 4.41
CA SER A 97 17.81 -21.14 5.16
C SER A 97 17.77 -20.01 6.19
N TYR A 98 16.55 -19.60 6.53
CA TYR A 98 16.30 -18.71 7.66
C TYR A 98 15.15 -19.28 8.51
N PRO A 99 15.02 -18.87 9.78
CA PRO A 99 13.93 -19.33 10.63
C PRO A 99 12.57 -19.02 9.98
N VAL A 100 11.85 -20.06 9.57
CA VAL A 100 10.56 -19.91 8.89
C VAL A 100 9.54 -19.33 9.88
N ILE A 101 8.90 -18.25 9.45
CA ILE A 101 7.82 -17.62 10.21
C ILE A 101 6.52 -18.34 9.81
N PRO A 102 5.63 -18.66 10.76
CA PRO A 102 4.28 -19.11 10.43
C PRO A 102 3.62 -18.10 9.48
N SER A 103 3.23 -18.58 8.31
CA SER A 103 2.57 -17.79 7.28
C SER A 103 1.58 -18.68 6.54
N ASP A 104 0.67 -18.05 5.80
CA ASP A 104 -0.34 -18.76 5.01
C ASP A 104 0.29 -19.58 3.87
N TYR A 105 1.57 -19.33 3.57
CA TYR A 105 2.37 -20.03 2.58
C TYR A 105 3.58 -20.71 3.24
N PRO A 106 3.61 -22.05 3.41
CA PRO A 106 4.79 -22.72 3.94
C PRO A 106 6.01 -22.45 3.05
N THR A 107 7.14 -22.10 3.68
CA THR A 107 8.39 -21.77 2.99
C THR A 107 9.30 -22.97 2.89
N PHE A 108 9.73 -23.30 1.67
CA PHE A 108 10.68 -24.35 1.37
C PHE A 108 11.95 -23.79 0.72
N PHE A 109 13.08 -24.44 1.00
CA PHE A 109 14.40 -24.02 0.53
C PHE A 109 14.99 -25.13 -0.34
N TYR A 110 15.42 -24.77 -1.54
CA TYR A 110 15.94 -25.68 -2.55
C TYR A 110 17.28 -25.18 -3.11
N ASP A 111 18.10 -26.10 -3.59
CA ASP A 111 19.29 -25.77 -4.38
C ASP A 111 18.87 -25.45 -5.83
N TYR A 112 19.63 -24.59 -6.51
CA TYR A 112 19.35 -24.25 -7.91
C TYR A 112 19.32 -25.47 -8.85
N SER A 113 19.94 -26.60 -8.49
CA SER A 113 19.92 -27.83 -9.29
C SER A 113 18.53 -28.45 -9.44
N GLU A 114 17.59 -28.10 -8.57
CA GLU A 114 16.18 -28.50 -8.70
C GLU A 114 15.41 -27.65 -9.72
N LEU A 115 16.02 -26.55 -10.22
CA LEU A 115 15.50 -25.80 -11.36
C LEU A 115 15.89 -26.52 -12.65
N THR A 116 14.91 -27.16 -13.28
CA THR A 116 15.08 -27.91 -14.53
C THR A 116 14.41 -27.21 -15.70
N ASN A 117 13.13 -26.88 -15.58
CA ASN A 117 12.30 -26.36 -16.67
C ASN A 117 11.69 -24.98 -16.36
N GLU A 118 11.99 -24.40 -15.20
CA GLU A 118 11.44 -23.12 -14.76
C GLU A 118 11.94 -21.95 -15.63
N GLU A 119 11.09 -20.92 -15.80
CA GLU A 119 11.42 -19.75 -16.62
C GLU A 119 12.71 -19.06 -16.15
N LEU A 120 13.64 -18.78 -17.05
CA LEU A 120 14.91 -18.14 -16.70
C LEU A 120 14.77 -16.66 -16.37
N LEU A 121 13.78 -16.01 -16.98
CA LEU A 121 13.51 -14.58 -16.83
C LEU A 121 12.85 -14.30 -15.48
N GLY A 122 12.84 -13.02 -15.12
CA GLY A 122 12.17 -12.55 -13.92
C GLY A 122 13.12 -12.18 -12.79
N LEU A 123 12.56 -12.11 -11.59
CA LEU A 123 13.19 -11.50 -10.43
C LEU A 123 14.09 -12.50 -9.68
N TYR A 124 15.38 -12.15 -9.59
CA TYR A 124 16.35 -12.78 -8.70
C TYR A 124 16.74 -11.78 -7.61
N LEU A 125 17.02 -12.28 -6.42
CA LEU A 125 17.33 -11.48 -5.24
C LEU A 125 18.75 -11.77 -4.81
N ILE A 126 19.54 -10.73 -4.57
CA ILE A 126 20.88 -10.84 -3.99
C ILE A 126 20.83 -10.34 -2.56
N THR A 127 21.35 -11.12 -1.61
CA THR A 127 21.45 -10.72 -0.20
C THR A 127 22.67 -9.83 0.10
N GLU A 128 23.52 -9.62 -0.90
CA GLU A 128 24.80 -8.95 -0.78
C GLU A 128 24.99 -7.90 -1.88
N ALA A 129 25.99 -7.03 -1.71
CA ALA A 129 26.27 -6.01 -2.71
C ALA A 129 26.66 -6.67 -4.05
N PRO A 130 25.96 -6.35 -5.16
CA PRO A 130 26.30 -6.89 -6.47
C PRO A 130 27.72 -6.44 -6.87
N PRO A 131 28.52 -7.30 -7.54
CA PRO A 131 29.77 -6.90 -8.16
C PRO A 131 29.55 -5.72 -9.12
N LYS A 132 30.47 -4.76 -9.13
CA LYS A 132 30.32 -3.50 -9.91
C LYS A 132 30.06 -3.74 -11.39
N ASP A 133 30.69 -4.76 -11.96
CA ASP A 133 30.63 -5.08 -13.39
C ASP A 133 29.64 -6.23 -13.69
N MET A 134 28.79 -6.60 -12.72
CA MET A 134 27.89 -7.77 -12.82
C MET A 134 26.98 -7.71 -14.06
N LYS A 135 26.45 -6.53 -14.40
CA LYS A 135 25.63 -6.35 -15.60
C LYS A 135 26.39 -6.70 -16.87
N GLU A 136 27.63 -6.23 -17.01
CA GLU A 136 28.46 -6.48 -18.19
C GLU A 136 28.98 -7.92 -18.24
N GLU A 137 29.36 -8.49 -17.09
CA GLU A 137 29.87 -9.87 -16.99
C GLU A 137 28.78 -10.91 -17.27
N LEU A 138 27.57 -10.73 -16.72
CA LEU A 138 26.43 -11.59 -17.04
C LEU A 138 26.01 -11.43 -18.51
N TYR A 139 26.05 -10.21 -19.04
CA TYR A 139 25.77 -9.98 -20.46
C TYR A 139 26.75 -10.71 -21.38
N LYS A 140 28.06 -10.68 -21.06
CA LYS A 140 29.09 -11.48 -21.77
C LYS A 140 28.83 -12.99 -21.69
N ASN A 141 28.21 -13.46 -20.62
CA ASN A 141 27.83 -14.86 -20.46
C ASN A 141 26.53 -15.23 -21.22
N GLY A 142 25.88 -14.25 -21.85
CA GLY A 142 24.64 -14.39 -22.60
C GLY A 142 23.38 -14.15 -21.75
N ILE A 143 23.50 -13.42 -20.64
CA ILE A 143 22.40 -13.13 -19.70
C ILE A 143 22.30 -11.61 -19.52
N GLY A 144 21.35 -10.97 -20.21
CA GLY A 144 21.07 -9.56 -20.02
C GLY A 144 20.27 -9.32 -18.76
N VAL A 145 20.83 -8.50 -17.88
CA VAL A 145 20.25 -8.21 -16.57
C VAL A 145 20.10 -6.72 -16.32
N GLU A 146 19.02 -6.35 -15.63
CA GLU A 146 18.89 -5.06 -14.97
C GLU A 146 19.05 -5.24 -13.47
N ILE A 147 19.90 -4.42 -12.87
CA ILE A 147 20.16 -4.46 -11.44
C ILE A 147 19.45 -3.26 -10.83
N GLU A 148 18.38 -3.53 -10.11
CA GLU A 148 17.68 -2.53 -9.33
C GLU A 148 18.19 -2.60 -7.90
N GLN A 149 18.71 -1.47 -7.40
CA GLN A 149 19.03 -1.37 -5.99
C GLN A 149 17.74 -1.24 -5.20
N THR A 150 17.62 -2.02 -4.12
CA THR A 150 16.48 -1.90 -3.21
C THR A 150 16.46 -0.49 -2.65
N GLN A 151 15.52 0.33 -3.13
CA GLN A 151 15.40 1.72 -2.72
C GLN A 151 14.70 1.82 -1.36
N TRP A 152 15.37 1.37 -0.30
CA TRP A 152 14.87 1.42 1.07
C TRP A 152 14.36 2.80 1.49
N PHE A 153 14.92 3.87 0.91
CA PHE A 153 14.43 5.24 1.14
C PHE A 153 13.02 5.48 0.59
N PHE A 154 12.70 4.96 -0.60
CA PHE A 154 11.35 5.08 -1.17
C PHE A 154 10.34 4.24 -0.39
N TYR A 155 10.71 3.02 0.03
CA TYR A 155 9.88 2.20 0.93
C TYR A 155 9.68 2.87 2.31
N PHE A 156 10.69 3.54 2.83
CA PHE A 156 10.58 4.33 4.06
C PHE A 156 9.71 5.59 3.86
N ALA A 157 9.82 6.27 2.72
CA ALA A 157 9.00 7.43 2.39
C ALA A 157 7.52 7.06 2.18
N SER A 158 7.24 5.92 1.53
CA SER A 158 5.88 5.38 1.41
C SER A 158 5.35 4.88 2.77
N MET A 159 6.21 4.37 3.65
CA MET A 159 5.81 4.07 5.03
C MET A 159 5.36 5.33 5.78
N LEU A 160 6.07 6.45 5.63
CA LEU A 160 5.70 7.73 6.25
C LEU A 160 4.36 8.28 5.77
N SER A 161 3.92 7.94 4.55
CA SER A 161 2.61 8.37 4.04
C SER A 161 1.44 7.55 4.61
N GLY A 162 1.67 6.31 5.05
CA GLY A 162 0.65 5.45 5.68
C GLY A 162 0.28 5.84 7.12
N SER A 163 -0.80 5.28 7.66
CA SER A 163 -1.34 5.57 9.01
C SER A 163 -0.30 5.41 10.14
N ILE A 164 0.53 4.37 10.04
CA ILE A 164 1.58 4.04 11.02
C ILE A 164 2.73 5.06 10.94
N GLY A 165 3.12 5.45 9.73
CA GLY A 165 4.14 6.47 9.51
C GLY A 165 3.73 7.85 10.01
N GLN A 166 2.47 8.24 9.76
CA GLN A 166 1.89 9.47 10.32
C GLN A 166 1.94 9.46 11.85
N LEU A 167 1.54 8.34 12.48
CA LEU A 167 1.60 8.17 13.94
C LEU A 167 3.03 8.35 14.46
N PHE A 168 4.01 7.71 13.83
CA PHE A 168 5.42 7.87 14.20
C PHE A 168 5.89 9.33 14.06
N PHE A 169 5.53 10.00 12.96
CA PHE A 169 5.88 11.40 12.74
C PHE A 169 5.32 12.32 13.83
N ILE A 170 4.07 12.12 14.24
CA ILE A 170 3.44 12.90 15.32
C ILE A 170 4.13 12.65 16.66
N LEU A 171 4.42 11.39 16.99
CA LEU A 171 5.14 11.05 18.22
C LEU A 171 6.53 11.68 18.25
N PHE A 172 7.23 11.64 17.12
CA PHE A 172 8.54 12.27 16.98
C PHE A 172 8.46 13.80 17.15
N LEU A 173 7.44 14.44 16.60
CA LEU A 173 7.20 15.87 16.79
C LEU A 173 6.88 16.21 18.26
N CYS A 174 6.04 15.40 18.93
CA CYS A 174 5.74 15.54 20.36
C CYS A 174 7.01 15.36 21.20
N LEU A 175 7.89 14.44 20.81
CA LEU A 175 9.18 14.21 21.45
C LEU A 175 10.10 15.44 21.34
N ILE A 176 10.21 16.05 20.15
CA ILE A 176 10.99 17.28 19.93
C ILE A 176 10.50 18.38 20.87
N VAL A 177 9.18 18.57 20.97
CA VAL A 177 8.63 19.58 21.85
C VAL A 177 8.90 19.25 23.31
N ALA A 178 8.61 18.02 23.76
CA ALA A 178 8.89 17.57 25.12
C ALA A 178 10.37 17.73 25.50
N LEU A 179 11.30 17.52 24.55
CA LEU A 179 12.72 17.76 24.72
C LEU A 179 13.04 19.24 24.88
N GLY A 180 12.57 20.10 23.97
CA GLY A 180 12.76 21.54 24.04
C GLY A 180 12.26 22.12 25.36
N PHE A 181 11.13 21.62 25.82
CA PHE A 181 10.57 21.89 27.14
C PHE A 181 11.45 21.47 28.30
N TYR A 182 11.94 20.23 28.28
CA TYR A 182 12.83 19.73 29.31
C TYR A 182 14.08 20.63 29.39
N LYS A 183 14.72 20.93 28.25
CA LYS A 183 15.90 21.81 28.19
C LYS A 183 15.57 23.24 28.67
N SER A 184 14.40 23.78 28.32
CA SER A 184 13.96 25.09 28.84
C SER A 184 13.68 25.08 30.35
N SER A 185 13.27 23.95 30.93
CA SER A 185 12.97 23.86 32.37
C SER A 185 14.24 23.83 33.24
N ILE A 186 15.35 23.35 32.71
CA ILE A 186 16.65 23.29 33.41
C ILE A 186 17.51 24.54 33.15
N ARG A 187 16.94 25.61 32.59
CA ARG A 187 17.67 26.80 32.13
C ARG A 187 18.44 27.51 33.24
N LYS A 188 17.90 27.58 34.45
CA LYS A 188 18.60 28.12 35.63
C LYS A 188 19.88 27.35 35.92
N LYS A 189 19.82 26.02 35.86
CA LYS A 189 20.99 25.14 36.07
C LYS A 189 22.06 25.32 34.98
N ILE A 190 21.63 25.57 33.75
CA ILE A 190 22.54 25.86 32.62
C ILE A 190 23.19 27.22 32.80
N GLY A 191 22.43 28.27 33.14
CA GLY A 191 22.96 29.61 33.38
C GLY A 191 23.99 29.67 34.52
N ILE A 192 23.75 28.92 35.61
CA ILE A 192 24.71 28.80 36.72
C ILE A 192 26.00 28.11 36.24
N ARG A 193 25.92 27.07 35.42
CA ARG A 193 27.10 26.36 34.89
C ARG A 193 27.90 27.21 33.90
N GLU A 194 27.23 27.91 33.01
CA GLU A 194 27.88 28.85 32.09
C GLU A 194 28.60 29.97 32.83
N MET A 195 27.99 30.52 33.89
CA MET A 195 28.64 31.51 34.76
C MET A 195 29.91 30.95 35.43
N LEU A 196 29.88 29.68 35.83
CA LEU A 196 31.02 28.97 36.43
C LEU A 196 32.06 28.50 35.39
N GLY A 197 31.95 28.90 34.10
CA GLY A 197 32.85 28.47 33.03
C GLY A 197 32.79 26.97 32.71
N CYS A 198 31.79 26.25 33.24
CA CYS A 198 31.66 24.82 33.05
C CYS A 198 31.06 24.52 31.67
N PRO A 199 31.66 23.63 30.88
CA PRO A 199 31.17 23.40 29.53
C PRO A 199 29.88 22.57 29.53
N ASN A 200 28.91 23.01 28.73
CA ASN A 200 27.56 22.42 28.67
C ASN A 200 27.50 21.04 27.98
N TYR A 201 28.54 20.65 27.21
CA TYR A 201 28.57 19.36 26.50
C TYR A 201 28.46 18.16 27.43
N ARG A 202 28.93 18.25 28.68
CA ARG A 202 28.81 17.17 29.67
C ARG A 202 27.35 16.85 30.02
N LEU A 203 26.44 17.83 29.95
CA LEU A 203 25.00 17.59 30.14
C LEU A 203 24.39 16.90 28.93
N ILE A 204 24.82 17.29 27.73
CA ILE A 204 24.35 16.73 26.45
C ILE A 204 24.77 15.26 26.38
N LEU A 205 26.06 14.95 26.56
CA LEU A 205 26.57 13.59 26.49
C LEU A 205 25.92 12.66 27.52
N ARG A 206 25.66 13.16 28.74
CA ARG A 206 24.96 12.37 29.75
C ARG A 206 23.51 12.09 29.36
N ASP A 207 22.79 13.08 28.85
CA ASP A 207 21.41 12.89 28.41
C ASP A 207 21.34 11.96 27.17
N ILE A 208 22.29 12.07 26.23
CA ILE A 208 22.47 11.12 25.10
C ILE A 208 22.71 9.71 25.64
N GLY A 209 23.65 9.54 26.57
CA GLY A 209 23.98 8.21 27.12
C GLY A 209 22.78 7.53 27.79
N CYS A 210 21.94 8.29 28.51
CA CYS A 210 20.70 7.75 29.09
C CYS A 210 19.71 7.30 28.01
N ASP A 211 19.48 8.12 26.98
CA ASP A 211 18.49 7.83 25.95
C ASP A 211 18.97 6.72 25.00
N VAL A 212 20.26 6.68 24.67
CA VAL A 212 20.89 5.57 23.95
C VAL A 212 20.81 4.27 24.76
N GLY A 213 21.06 4.32 26.08
CA GLY A 213 20.91 3.16 26.95
C GLY A 213 19.48 2.61 26.98
N LEU A 214 18.48 3.50 27.06
CA LEU A 214 17.06 3.13 26.97
C LEU A 214 16.71 2.56 25.60
N PHE A 215 17.15 3.21 24.52
CA PHE A 215 16.92 2.76 23.15
C PHE A 215 17.53 1.37 22.90
N ALA A 216 18.78 1.15 23.30
CA ALA A 216 19.47 -0.13 23.20
C ALA A 216 18.79 -1.21 24.06
N GLY A 217 18.30 -0.86 25.26
CA GLY A 217 17.54 -1.78 26.11
C GLY A 217 16.23 -2.25 25.45
N ILE A 218 15.49 -1.32 24.82
CA ILE A 218 14.27 -1.66 24.07
C ILE A 218 14.60 -2.49 22.84
N LEU A 219 15.64 -2.13 22.08
CA LEU A 219 16.12 -2.91 20.95
C LEU A 219 16.45 -4.35 21.38
N GLY A 220 17.13 -4.53 22.52
CA GLY A 220 17.44 -5.85 23.08
C GLY A 220 16.20 -6.65 23.44
N ALA A 221 15.14 -6.01 23.93
CA ALA A 221 13.85 -6.68 24.15
C ALA A 221 13.19 -7.12 22.82
N PHE A 222 13.24 -6.28 21.79
CA PHE A 222 12.70 -6.62 20.47
C PHE A 222 13.50 -7.72 19.77
N LEU A 223 14.83 -7.74 19.93
CA LEU A 223 15.68 -8.85 19.48
C LEU A 223 15.21 -10.19 20.08
N PHE A 224 14.80 -10.19 21.35
CA PHE A 224 14.30 -11.39 22.02
C PHE A 224 12.93 -11.84 21.50
N PHE A 225 11.99 -10.91 21.27
CA PHE A 225 10.65 -11.25 20.78
C PHE A 225 10.59 -11.53 19.27
N TYR A 226 11.45 -10.90 18.47
CA TYR A 226 11.46 -11.00 17.01
C TYR A 226 12.89 -11.29 16.51
N PRO A 227 13.43 -12.50 16.80
CA PRO A 227 14.82 -12.85 16.46
C PRO A 227 15.05 -12.93 14.94
N HIS A 228 14.02 -13.23 14.14
CA HIS A 228 14.08 -13.28 12.68
C HIS A 228 14.42 -11.92 12.03
N MET A 229 14.26 -10.80 12.76
CA MET A 229 14.60 -9.44 12.29
C MET A 229 16.04 -9.01 12.55
N GLN A 230 16.91 -9.93 12.95
CA GLN A 230 18.28 -9.61 13.36
C GLN A 230 19.07 -8.75 12.35
N PHE A 231 18.82 -8.94 11.06
CA PHE A 231 19.49 -8.20 9.99
C PHE A 231 19.18 -6.70 9.99
N LEU A 232 18.02 -6.29 10.53
CA LEU A 232 17.60 -4.88 10.60
C LEU A 232 18.15 -4.17 11.85
N TYR A 233 18.38 -4.91 12.94
CA TYR A 233 18.70 -4.28 14.22
C TYR A 233 20.06 -3.58 14.27
N GLY A 234 21.06 -4.08 13.55
CA GLY A 234 22.38 -3.42 13.46
C GLY A 234 22.30 -2.02 12.82
N PRO A 235 21.75 -1.91 11.59
CA PRO A 235 21.49 -0.62 10.95
C PRO A 235 20.59 0.29 11.80
N ILE A 236 19.52 -0.24 12.39
CA ILE A 236 18.62 0.52 13.26
C ILE A 236 19.35 1.05 14.51
N LEU A 237 20.26 0.28 15.10
CA LEU A 237 21.05 0.71 16.25
C LEU A 237 21.93 1.90 15.89
N ILE A 238 22.69 1.79 14.79
CA ILE A 238 23.59 2.85 14.33
C ILE A 238 22.79 4.11 13.99
N PHE A 239 21.75 3.97 13.17
CA PHE A 239 20.91 5.09 12.77
C PHE A 239 20.19 5.72 13.96
N GLY A 240 19.66 4.90 14.88
CA GLY A 240 19.01 5.36 16.10
C GLY A 240 19.94 6.16 17.01
N ILE A 241 21.18 5.71 17.21
CA ILE A 241 22.20 6.46 17.96
C ILE A 241 22.49 7.81 17.31
N ILE A 242 22.66 7.82 15.97
CA ILE A 242 22.90 9.07 15.21
C ILE A 242 21.71 10.01 15.38
N CYS A 243 20.47 9.54 15.21
CA CYS A 243 19.26 10.33 15.37
C CYS A 243 19.10 10.89 16.78
N ILE A 244 19.32 10.08 17.83
CA ILE A 244 19.29 10.55 19.23
C ILE A 244 20.37 11.60 19.46
N GLY A 245 21.57 11.41 18.92
CA GLY A 245 22.66 12.38 18.95
C GLY A 245 22.26 13.71 18.31
N LEU A 246 21.75 13.68 17.07
CA LEU A 246 21.26 14.85 16.33
C LEU A 246 20.11 15.55 17.06
N LEU A 247 19.18 14.80 17.65
CA LEU A 247 18.07 15.33 18.43
C LEU A 247 18.57 16.13 19.65
N HIS A 248 19.55 15.60 20.39
CA HIS A 248 20.11 16.32 21.53
C HIS A 248 21.02 17.48 21.13
N VAL A 249 21.79 17.35 20.05
CA VAL A 249 22.63 18.42 19.50
C VAL A 249 21.78 19.56 18.98
N SER A 250 20.71 19.29 18.22
CA SER A 250 19.76 20.32 17.79
C SER A 250 19.06 20.98 18.99
N SER A 251 18.69 20.21 20.02
CA SER A 251 18.16 20.77 21.27
C SER A 251 19.17 21.63 22.05
N SER A 252 20.47 21.51 21.77
CA SER A 252 21.49 22.35 22.42
C SER A 252 21.44 23.80 21.94
N TYR A 253 20.76 24.08 20.82
CA TYR A 253 20.43 25.44 20.40
C TYR A 253 19.68 26.22 21.50
N PHE A 254 18.84 25.54 22.30
CA PHE A 254 18.18 26.15 23.46
C PHE A 254 19.15 26.65 24.54
N PHE A 255 20.35 26.09 24.59
CA PHE A 255 21.40 26.56 25.51
C PHE A 255 22.04 27.84 25.02
N ALA A 256 22.16 28.04 23.70
CA ALA A 256 22.74 29.25 23.13
C ALA A 256 21.80 30.47 23.22
N LEU A 257 20.50 30.25 23.36
CA LEU A 257 19.52 31.36 23.41
C LEU A 257 19.65 32.18 24.69
N GLY A 258 19.70 33.51 24.54
CA GLY A 258 19.63 34.51 25.62
C GLY A 258 20.94 34.75 26.38
N THR A 259 21.00 35.87 27.10
CA THR A 259 22.15 36.26 27.95
C THR A 259 22.24 35.42 29.21
N ILE A 260 23.45 35.21 29.76
CA ILE A 260 23.71 34.50 31.03
C ILE A 260 22.80 35.01 32.16
N THR A 261 22.64 36.33 32.28
CA THR A 261 21.78 36.98 33.29
C THR A 261 20.33 36.49 33.24
N ARG A 262 19.76 36.35 32.04
CA ARG A 262 18.38 35.86 31.85
C ARG A 262 18.27 34.37 32.13
N LYS A 263 19.32 33.59 31.81
CA LYS A 263 19.38 32.15 32.13
C LYS A 263 19.43 31.90 33.63
N ILE A 264 20.22 32.66 34.40
CA ILE A 264 20.31 32.55 35.87
C ILE A 264 18.98 32.90 36.54
N LYS A 265 18.25 33.89 36.02
CA LYS A 265 16.88 34.21 36.45
C LYS A 265 15.86 33.13 36.11
N GLY A 266 16.23 32.13 35.29
CA GLY A 266 15.33 31.08 34.84
C GLY A 266 14.28 31.56 33.84
N GLU A 267 14.43 32.76 33.26
CA GLU A 267 13.53 33.26 32.22
C GLU A 267 13.55 32.28 31.04
N LYS A 268 12.39 31.80 30.57
CA LYS A 268 12.30 30.89 29.42
C LYS A 268 12.30 31.68 28.10
N PRO A 269 12.73 31.08 26.97
CA PRO A 269 12.79 31.79 25.69
C PRO A 269 11.39 31.81 25.06
N TYR A 270 10.47 32.58 25.65
CA TYR A 270 9.04 32.52 25.34
C TYR A 270 8.71 32.82 23.87
N THR A 271 9.44 33.72 23.21
CA THR A 271 9.22 34.04 21.79
C THR A 271 9.52 32.88 20.86
N TRP A 272 10.63 32.17 21.10
CA TRP A 272 11.01 31.00 20.32
C TRP A 272 10.08 29.82 20.61
N LEU A 273 9.70 29.61 21.88
CA LEU A 273 8.72 28.59 22.27
C LEU A 273 7.35 28.84 21.62
N ALA A 274 6.93 30.10 21.54
CA ALA A 274 5.67 30.46 20.86
C ALA A 274 5.73 30.16 19.35
N ASN A 275 6.82 30.50 18.66
CA ASN A 275 6.95 30.27 17.22
C ASN A 275 7.08 28.78 16.88
N THR A 276 7.82 28.01 17.68
CA THR A 276 7.94 26.55 17.47
C THR A 276 6.64 25.81 17.73
N ASN A 277 5.88 26.22 18.75
CA ASN A 277 4.53 25.70 18.95
C ASN A 277 3.61 26.02 17.77
N LEU A 278 3.70 27.22 17.20
CA LEU A 278 2.89 27.61 16.05
C LEU A 278 3.19 26.73 14.83
N LEU A 279 4.48 26.50 14.54
CA LEU A 279 4.91 25.61 13.46
C LEU A 279 4.46 24.18 13.70
N LEU A 280 4.60 23.69 14.93
CA LEU A 280 4.16 22.34 15.26
C LEU A 280 2.63 22.18 15.14
N LYS A 281 1.88 23.16 15.63
CA LYS A 281 0.42 23.20 15.49
C LYS A 281 0.02 23.12 14.02
N ALA A 282 0.67 23.89 13.15
CA ALA A 282 0.43 23.85 11.71
C ALA A 282 0.68 22.45 11.14
N MET A 283 1.80 21.80 11.51
CA MET A 283 2.10 20.42 11.08
C MET A 283 1.05 19.41 11.53
N ILE A 284 0.62 19.47 12.80
CA ILE A 284 -0.40 18.55 13.33
C ILE A 284 -1.75 18.77 12.64
N MET A 285 -2.11 20.02 12.34
CA MET A 285 -3.34 20.35 11.64
C MET A 285 -3.35 19.84 10.19
N VAL A 286 -2.20 19.89 9.49
CA VAL A 286 -2.03 19.20 8.20
C VAL A 286 -2.25 17.69 8.37
N CYS A 287 -1.60 17.07 9.35
CA CYS A 287 -1.78 15.63 9.62
C CYS A 287 -3.23 15.27 9.98
N MET A 288 -3.96 16.13 10.72
CA MET A 288 -5.37 15.93 11.03
C MET A 288 -6.24 15.87 9.78
N ILE A 289 -6.06 16.80 8.84
CA ILE A 289 -6.83 16.80 7.59
C ILE A 289 -6.51 15.57 6.75
N LEU A 290 -5.22 15.24 6.59
CA LEU A 290 -4.81 14.05 5.84
C LEU A 290 -5.38 12.77 6.47
N ASN A 291 -5.38 12.68 7.80
CA ASN A 291 -5.89 11.52 8.51
C ASN A 291 -7.43 11.40 8.39
N VAL A 292 -8.17 12.52 8.46
CA VAL A 292 -9.62 12.52 8.21
C VAL A 292 -9.94 12.11 6.77
N ALA A 293 -9.19 12.62 5.79
CA ALA A 293 -9.35 12.22 4.39
C ALA A 293 -9.13 10.71 4.22
N MET A 294 -8.06 10.17 4.81
CA MET A 294 -7.77 8.73 4.80
C MET A 294 -8.86 7.91 5.49
N LEU A 295 -9.36 8.34 6.67
CA LEU A 295 -10.47 7.69 7.35
C LEU A 295 -11.73 7.65 6.49
N SER A 296 -12.06 8.76 5.83
CA SER A 296 -13.25 8.83 4.97
C SER A 296 -13.14 7.91 3.75
N ALA A 297 -11.96 7.86 3.11
CA ALA A 297 -11.70 6.97 1.99
C ALA A 297 -11.80 5.50 2.42
N LYS A 298 -11.13 5.14 3.52
CA LYS A 298 -11.10 3.78 4.05
C LYS A 298 -12.47 3.31 4.55
N MET A 299 -13.29 4.22 5.08
CA MET A 299 -14.67 3.93 5.44
C MET A 299 -15.55 3.67 4.22
N ALA A 300 -15.41 4.48 3.16
CA ALA A 300 -16.14 4.27 1.91
C ALA A 300 -15.74 2.95 1.23
N GLU A 301 -14.44 2.69 1.11
CA GLU A 301 -13.88 1.45 0.58
C GLU A 301 -14.37 0.22 1.37
N ASN A 302 -14.30 0.25 2.71
CA ASN A 302 -14.82 -0.84 3.53
C ASN A 302 -16.32 -1.10 3.32
N LYS A 303 -17.12 -0.04 3.13
CA LYS A 303 -18.55 -0.19 2.86
C LYS A 303 -18.78 -0.90 1.52
N ILE A 304 -18.08 -0.48 0.47
CA ILE A 304 -18.17 -1.09 -0.86
C ILE A 304 -17.72 -2.55 -0.81
N LEU A 305 -16.57 -2.85 -0.19
CA LEU A 305 -16.08 -4.22 -0.05
C LEU A 305 -17.02 -5.11 0.77
N GLN A 306 -17.67 -4.58 1.81
CA GLN A 306 -18.68 -5.32 2.57
C GLN A 306 -19.94 -5.60 1.76
N GLU A 307 -20.41 -4.62 0.97
CA GLU A 307 -21.51 -4.83 0.01
C GLU A 307 -21.12 -5.90 -1.03
N GLN A 308 -19.88 -5.86 -1.52
CA GLN A 308 -19.30 -6.86 -2.43
C GLN A 308 -19.30 -8.25 -1.80
N LEU A 309 -18.73 -8.39 -0.60
CA LEU A 309 -18.70 -9.66 0.11
C LEU A 309 -20.10 -10.20 0.37
N ASN A 310 -21.05 -9.34 0.77
CA ASN A 310 -22.44 -9.74 1.00
C ASN A 310 -23.07 -10.32 -0.27
N TYR A 311 -22.83 -9.71 -1.44
CA TYR A 311 -23.31 -10.27 -2.70
C TYR A 311 -22.65 -11.62 -2.99
N TRP A 312 -21.31 -11.70 -2.90
CA TRP A 312 -20.60 -12.96 -3.11
C TRP A 312 -21.09 -14.06 -2.18
N THR A 313 -21.37 -13.77 -0.90
CA THR A 313 -21.90 -14.79 0.04
C THR A 313 -23.26 -15.35 -0.34
N GLN A 314 -24.04 -14.65 -1.17
CA GLN A 314 -25.36 -15.10 -1.65
C GLN A 314 -25.27 -16.00 -2.89
N ILE A 315 -24.15 -15.97 -3.61
CA ILE A 315 -23.92 -16.78 -4.81
C ILE A 315 -22.97 -17.95 -4.49
N PRO A 316 -22.90 -18.97 -5.37
CA PRO A 316 -21.94 -20.07 -5.22
C PRO A 316 -20.49 -19.57 -5.09
N ASP A 317 -19.63 -20.43 -4.56
CA ASP A 317 -18.21 -20.13 -4.50
C ASP A 317 -17.60 -20.14 -5.90
N TYR A 318 -16.78 -19.14 -6.18
CA TYR A 318 -16.03 -19.00 -7.41
C TYR A 318 -14.56 -18.82 -7.08
N TYR A 319 -13.71 -19.39 -7.92
CA TYR A 319 -12.29 -19.51 -7.71
C TYR A 319 -11.52 -18.85 -8.84
N HIS A 320 -10.56 -18.01 -8.47
CA HIS A 320 -9.59 -17.43 -9.38
C HIS A 320 -8.35 -18.31 -9.42
N LEU A 321 -7.99 -18.77 -10.62
CA LEU A 321 -6.74 -19.49 -10.87
C LEU A 321 -5.66 -18.47 -11.27
N GLN A 322 -4.66 -18.30 -10.41
CA GLN A 322 -3.59 -17.33 -10.60
C GLN A 322 -2.38 -18.02 -11.24
N PHE A 323 -1.83 -17.40 -12.28
CA PHE A 323 -0.61 -17.88 -12.93
C PHE A 323 0.62 -17.60 -12.07
N SER A 324 1.60 -18.50 -12.15
CA SER A 324 2.92 -18.27 -11.58
C SER A 324 3.64 -17.17 -12.37
N ASN A 325 4.49 -16.40 -11.69
CA ASN A 325 5.38 -15.43 -12.32
C ASN A 325 6.36 -16.06 -13.32
N SER A 326 6.52 -17.39 -13.29
CA SER A 326 7.40 -18.15 -14.18
C SER A 326 6.64 -18.99 -15.22
N THR A 327 5.39 -18.63 -15.52
CA THR A 327 4.54 -19.46 -16.39
C THR A 327 4.97 -19.39 -17.85
N GLN A 328 4.91 -20.54 -18.52
CA GLN A 328 5.13 -20.66 -19.96
C GLN A 328 3.81 -20.66 -20.74
N LEU A 329 2.67 -20.62 -20.06
CA LEU A 329 1.33 -20.68 -20.63
C LEU A 329 0.81 -19.32 -21.13
N LEU A 330 1.59 -18.25 -20.95
CA LEU A 330 1.26 -16.92 -21.45
C LEU A 330 2.14 -16.56 -22.66
N PRO A 331 1.62 -15.77 -23.63
CA PRO A 331 2.33 -15.45 -24.85
C PRO A 331 3.63 -14.68 -24.59
N ASN A 332 4.74 -15.20 -25.14
CA ASN A 332 6.04 -14.54 -25.09
C ASN A 332 6.22 -13.61 -26.29
N PHE A 333 6.05 -12.30 -26.05
CA PHE A 333 6.14 -11.27 -27.09
C PHE A 333 7.54 -11.06 -27.71
N LYS A 334 8.58 -11.81 -27.25
CA LYS A 334 9.94 -11.74 -27.82
C LYS A 334 10.20 -12.72 -28.96
N GLN A 335 9.28 -13.65 -29.22
CA GLN A 335 9.41 -14.66 -30.27
C GLN A 335 8.94 -14.11 -31.64
N SER A 336 9.32 -14.79 -32.73
CA SER A 336 8.75 -14.44 -34.05
C SER A 336 7.25 -14.74 -34.07
N LYS A 337 6.50 -14.04 -34.93
CA LYS A 337 5.04 -14.21 -35.04
C LYS A 337 4.64 -15.67 -35.31
N GLU A 338 5.40 -16.37 -36.14
CA GLU A 338 5.16 -17.78 -36.47
C GLU A 338 5.40 -18.71 -35.27
N GLN A 339 6.49 -18.49 -34.51
CA GLN A 339 6.78 -19.26 -33.30
C GLN A 339 5.73 -19.01 -32.21
N GLN A 340 5.28 -17.77 -32.08
CA GLN A 340 4.23 -17.39 -31.13
C GLN A 340 2.92 -18.12 -31.47
N LYS A 341 2.57 -18.20 -32.76
CA LYS A 341 1.37 -18.91 -33.23
C LYS A 341 1.45 -20.42 -33.00
N GLU A 342 2.62 -21.03 -33.22
CA GLU A 342 2.83 -22.45 -32.93
C GLU A 342 2.74 -22.76 -31.43
N ASN A 343 3.40 -21.95 -30.60
CA ASN A 343 3.37 -22.10 -29.14
C ASN A 343 1.96 -21.90 -28.58
N SER A 344 1.28 -20.83 -29.01
CA SER A 344 -0.13 -20.57 -28.70
C SER A 344 -1.01 -21.76 -29.04
N SER A 345 -0.85 -22.36 -30.24
CA SER A 345 -1.63 -23.54 -30.61
C SER A 345 -1.42 -24.73 -29.68
N GLN A 346 -0.20 -24.94 -29.17
CA GLN A 346 0.10 -26.02 -28.22
C GLN A 346 -0.50 -25.74 -26.83
N ILE A 347 -0.36 -24.49 -26.34
CA ILE A 347 -0.93 -24.05 -25.06
C ILE A 347 -2.46 -24.15 -25.11
N ASN A 348 -3.07 -23.71 -26.21
CA ASN A 348 -4.51 -23.77 -26.41
C ASN A 348 -5.00 -25.22 -26.39
N GLN A 349 -4.32 -26.14 -27.07
CA GLN A 349 -4.66 -27.57 -27.01
C GLN A 349 -4.53 -28.15 -25.60
N LEU A 350 -3.53 -27.71 -24.83
CA LEU A 350 -3.31 -28.15 -23.47
C LEU A 350 -4.39 -27.63 -22.51
N LEU A 351 -4.77 -26.35 -22.61
CA LEU A 351 -5.69 -25.70 -21.67
C LEU A 351 -7.16 -25.76 -22.09
N LEU A 352 -7.47 -26.07 -23.35
CA LEU A 352 -8.85 -26.19 -23.82
C LEU A 352 -9.70 -27.13 -22.96
N PRO A 353 -9.23 -28.34 -22.58
CA PRO A 353 -10.01 -29.24 -21.73
C PRO A 353 -10.29 -28.65 -20.33
N LEU A 354 -9.41 -27.79 -19.81
CA LEU A 354 -9.64 -27.10 -18.53
C LEU A 354 -10.80 -26.11 -18.66
N ILE A 355 -10.82 -25.33 -19.75
CA ILE A 355 -11.90 -24.38 -20.02
C ILE A 355 -13.21 -25.12 -20.30
N GLU A 356 -13.19 -26.20 -21.08
CA GLU A 356 -14.37 -27.04 -21.32
C GLU A 356 -14.97 -27.57 -19.99
N ARG A 357 -14.13 -28.15 -19.11
CA ARG A 357 -14.56 -28.60 -17.76
C ARG A 357 -15.08 -27.41 -16.94
N GLY A 358 -14.45 -26.25 -17.06
CA GLY A 358 -14.90 -25.01 -16.43
C GLY A 358 -16.30 -24.59 -16.90
N GLU A 359 -16.53 -24.50 -18.21
CA GLU A 359 -17.83 -24.14 -18.79
C GLU A 359 -18.92 -25.14 -18.40
N GLN A 360 -18.62 -26.45 -18.44
CA GLN A 360 -19.55 -27.52 -18.06
C GLN A 360 -19.92 -27.48 -16.57
N SER A 361 -18.96 -27.15 -15.70
CA SER A 361 -19.18 -27.02 -14.26
C SER A 361 -19.81 -25.68 -13.85
N GLY A 362 -20.06 -24.77 -14.81
CA GLY A 362 -20.71 -23.49 -14.55
C GLY A 362 -19.75 -22.34 -14.23
N GLY A 363 -18.52 -22.40 -14.75
CA GLY A 363 -17.56 -21.30 -14.75
C GLY A 363 -18.14 -20.05 -15.41
N VAL A 364 -17.73 -18.89 -14.92
CA VAL A 364 -18.26 -17.58 -15.32
C VAL A 364 -17.14 -16.78 -15.95
N PHE A 365 -17.37 -16.32 -17.17
CA PHE A 365 -16.50 -15.41 -17.88
C PHE A 365 -17.20 -14.06 -17.99
N LEU A 366 -16.57 -13.01 -17.47
CA LEU A 366 -17.04 -11.64 -17.62
C LEU A 366 -15.85 -10.67 -17.63
N SER A 367 -15.57 -10.12 -18.80
CA SER A 367 -14.50 -9.15 -19.03
C SER A 367 -15.09 -7.81 -19.41
N ASP A 368 -14.57 -6.73 -18.82
CA ASP A 368 -14.93 -5.36 -19.18
C ASP A 368 -13.99 -4.90 -20.29
N LEU A 369 -14.54 -4.58 -21.45
CA LEU A 369 -13.74 -4.01 -22.52
C LEU A 369 -13.47 -2.56 -22.16
N GLU A 370 -12.19 -2.23 -21.90
CA GLU A 370 -11.71 -0.86 -21.89
C GLU A 370 -11.88 -0.27 -23.29
N LEU A 371 -13.10 0.15 -23.61
CA LEU A 371 -13.36 1.03 -24.74
C LEU A 371 -12.41 2.21 -24.58
N MET A 372 -11.84 2.68 -25.69
CA MET A 372 -11.13 3.95 -25.77
C MET A 372 -12.06 5.08 -25.28
N ALA A 373 -12.11 5.28 -23.96
CA ALA A 373 -13.07 6.08 -23.21
C ALA A 373 -12.95 7.59 -23.47
N GLN A 374 -12.19 7.97 -24.50
CA GLN A 374 -11.86 9.35 -24.85
C GLN A 374 -12.20 9.71 -26.30
N HIS A 375 -12.80 8.81 -27.10
CA HIS A 375 -13.19 9.19 -28.46
C HIS A 375 -14.52 9.98 -28.45
N PRO A 376 -14.58 11.20 -29.01
CA PRO A 376 -15.74 12.10 -28.92
C PRO A 376 -17.01 11.58 -29.63
N LEU A 377 -16.90 10.53 -30.44
CA LEU A 377 -18.05 9.83 -31.04
C LEU A 377 -18.79 8.92 -30.04
N TYR A 378 -18.20 8.62 -28.88
CA TYR A 378 -18.72 7.64 -27.89
C TYR A 378 -19.25 8.27 -26.60
N ASN A 379 -19.58 9.57 -26.60
CA ASN A 379 -20.23 10.25 -25.46
C ASN A 379 -21.59 9.64 -25.03
N TYR A 380 -22.15 8.69 -25.78
CA TYR A 380 -23.35 7.93 -25.41
C TYR A 380 -23.04 6.63 -24.63
N VAL A 381 -21.77 6.21 -24.58
CA VAL A 381 -21.25 5.06 -23.80
C VAL A 381 -20.67 5.53 -22.46
N ASP A 382 -20.68 6.84 -22.21
CA ASP A 382 -20.19 7.43 -20.97
C ASP A 382 -20.99 6.84 -19.79
N LYS A 383 -20.29 6.04 -18.97
CA LYS A 383 -20.77 5.26 -17.79
C LYS A 383 -21.46 3.92 -18.00
N ASN A 384 -21.56 3.36 -19.22
CA ASN A 384 -22.17 2.04 -19.38
C ASN A 384 -21.18 1.02 -19.93
N ALA A 385 -20.84 0.04 -19.10
CA ALA A 385 -19.86 -1.00 -19.39
C ALA A 385 -20.27 -1.86 -20.61
N LEU A 386 -19.29 -2.14 -21.46
CA LEU A 386 -19.39 -3.10 -22.54
C LEU A 386 -18.72 -4.39 -22.05
N TRP A 387 -19.50 -5.44 -21.90
CA TRP A 387 -19.04 -6.70 -21.35
C TRP A 387 -18.93 -7.77 -22.42
N VAL A 388 -17.87 -8.55 -22.34
CA VAL A 388 -17.77 -9.85 -23.00
C VAL A 388 -18.02 -10.91 -21.95
N ALA A 389 -18.94 -11.82 -22.22
CA ALA A 389 -19.38 -12.80 -21.26
C ALA A 389 -19.63 -14.16 -21.90
N ASN A 390 -19.55 -15.23 -21.10
CA ASN A 390 -20.04 -16.54 -21.52
C ASN A 390 -21.54 -16.71 -21.20
N GLN A 391 -22.14 -17.79 -21.69
CA GLN A 391 -23.53 -18.16 -21.42
C GLN A 391 -23.83 -18.27 -19.92
N ASN A 392 -22.91 -18.86 -19.15
CA ASN A 392 -23.09 -19.05 -17.71
C ASN A 392 -23.20 -17.70 -16.98
N ALA A 393 -22.36 -16.71 -17.32
CA ALA A 393 -22.42 -15.37 -16.76
C ALA A 393 -23.79 -14.71 -17.00
N VAL A 394 -24.31 -14.77 -18.23
CA VAL A 394 -25.63 -14.20 -18.57
C VAL A 394 -26.75 -14.81 -17.73
N ARG A 395 -26.67 -16.14 -17.51
CA ARG A 395 -27.63 -16.87 -16.69
C ARG A 395 -27.54 -16.47 -15.21
N GLU A 396 -26.34 -16.45 -14.64
CA GLU A 396 -26.13 -16.09 -13.23
C GLU A 396 -26.50 -14.62 -12.94
N LEU A 397 -26.27 -13.72 -13.90
CA LEU A 397 -26.70 -12.32 -13.84
C LEU A 397 -28.21 -12.13 -13.96
N ASN A 398 -28.95 -13.18 -14.32
CA ASN A 398 -30.39 -13.13 -14.56
C ASN A 398 -30.81 -12.03 -15.56
N VAL A 399 -30.04 -11.87 -16.65
CA VAL A 399 -30.32 -10.83 -17.66
C VAL A 399 -31.71 -11.01 -18.25
N LYS A 400 -32.52 -9.96 -18.25
CA LYS A 400 -33.90 -10.01 -18.73
C LYS A 400 -34.03 -9.55 -20.18
N ASP A 401 -34.80 -10.32 -20.94
CA ASP A 401 -35.24 -9.95 -22.28
C ASP A 401 -36.20 -8.75 -22.25
N ARG A 402 -36.59 -8.25 -23.43
CA ARG A 402 -37.55 -7.15 -23.56
C ARG A 402 -38.92 -7.42 -22.90
N SER A 403 -39.28 -8.70 -22.72
CA SER A 403 -40.54 -9.12 -22.10
C SER A 403 -40.43 -9.26 -20.58
N GLY A 404 -39.23 -9.09 -20.02
CA GLY A 404 -38.94 -9.23 -18.58
C GLY A 404 -38.61 -10.66 -18.14
N ASN A 405 -38.50 -11.61 -19.07
CA ASN A 405 -38.11 -12.99 -18.77
C ASN A 405 -36.59 -13.12 -18.73
N VAL A 406 -36.08 -13.95 -17.81
CA VAL A 406 -34.64 -14.21 -17.73
C VAL A 406 -34.19 -15.03 -18.95
N ILE A 407 -33.10 -14.59 -19.58
CA ILE A 407 -32.45 -15.28 -20.68
C ILE A 407 -31.71 -16.50 -20.09
N GLN A 408 -32.29 -17.69 -20.27
CA GLN A 408 -31.75 -18.93 -19.70
C GLN A 408 -30.71 -19.61 -20.59
N ARG A 409 -30.91 -19.55 -21.91
CA ARG A 409 -30.05 -20.22 -22.88
C ARG A 409 -30.06 -19.47 -24.21
N LEU A 410 -28.88 -19.21 -24.74
CA LEU A 410 -28.66 -18.73 -26.10
C LEU A 410 -28.03 -19.86 -26.92
N ASP A 411 -28.10 -19.73 -28.25
CA ASP A 411 -27.49 -20.70 -29.16
C ASP A 411 -25.96 -20.64 -29.08
N GLU A 412 -25.32 -21.80 -28.92
CA GLU A 412 -23.87 -21.93 -28.73
C GLU A 412 -23.11 -21.78 -30.07
N HIS A 413 -23.80 -21.84 -31.22
CA HIS A 413 -23.23 -21.74 -32.56
C HIS A 413 -23.34 -20.35 -33.18
N SER A 414 -23.81 -19.35 -32.43
CA SER A 414 -23.88 -17.96 -32.87
C SER A 414 -23.44 -17.01 -31.76
N PHE A 415 -22.86 -15.87 -32.15
CA PHE A 415 -22.58 -14.78 -31.22
C PHE A 415 -23.89 -14.07 -30.89
N HIS A 416 -24.08 -13.65 -29.64
CA HIS A 416 -25.26 -12.87 -29.27
C HIS A 416 -24.85 -11.52 -28.71
N LEU A 417 -25.46 -10.46 -29.23
CA LEU A 417 -25.26 -9.10 -28.75
C LEU A 417 -26.53 -8.63 -28.03
N LEU A 418 -26.43 -8.52 -26.71
CA LEU A 418 -27.50 -8.06 -25.83
C LEU A 418 -27.42 -6.53 -25.68
N ILE A 419 -28.36 -5.82 -26.28
CA ILE A 419 -28.42 -4.35 -26.25
C ILE A 419 -29.65 -3.89 -25.45
N PRO A 420 -29.47 -3.10 -24.38
CA PRO A 420 -30.57 -2.46 -23.66
C PRO A 420 -31.46 -1.63 -24.59
N GLU A 421 -32.79 -1.72 -24.44
CA GLU A 421 -33.74 -1.04 -25.36
C GLU A 421 -33.52 0.49 -25.43
N ASN A 422 -33.06 1.12 -24.36
CA ASN A 422 -32.71 2.56 -24.32
C ASN A 422 -31.49 2.91 -25.20
N LYS A 423 -30.65 1.93 -25.56
CA LYS A 423 -29.48 2.09 -26.44
C LYS A 423 -29.71 1.65 -27.88
N ARG A 424 -30.92 1.18 -28.20
CA ARG A 424 -31.29 0.68 -29.55
C ARG A 424 -30.97 1.63 -30.71
N ARG A 425 -30.96 2.95 -30.47
CA ARG A 425 -30.59 3.94 -31.49
C ARG A 425 -29.11 3.88 -31.91
N HIS A 426 -28.25 3.31 -31.08
CA HIS A 426 -26.81 3.22 -31.29
C HIS A 426 -26.35 1.84 -31.79
N THR A 427 -27.29 0.93 -32.08
CA THR A 427 -26.99 -0.47 -32.47
C THR A 427 -25.97 -0.56 -33.59
N SER A 428 -26.08 0.26 -34.65
CA SER A 428 -25.13 0.20 -35.78
C SER A 428 -23.69 0.55 -35.40
N ILE A 429 -23.49 1.45 -34.44
CA ILE A 429 -22.16 1.84 -33.98
C ILE A 429 -21.60 0.77 -33.04
N ILE A 430 -22.45 0.26 -32.14
CA ILE A 430 -22.09 -0.83 -31.23
C ILE A 430 -21.63 -2.06 -32.02
N VAL A 431 -22.44 -2.51 -32.99
CA VAL A 431 -22.13 -3.67 -33.83
C VAL A 431 -20.76 -3.53 -34.48
N LYS A 432 -20.48 -2.39 -35.13
CA LYS A 432 -19.19 -2.16 -35.81
C LYS A 432 -17.97 -2.29 -34.90
N GLU A 433 -18.11 -1.96 -33.61
CA GLU A 433 -17.02 -2.12 -32.65
C GLU A 433 -16.88 -3.57 -32.20
N ILE A 434 -18.01 -4.22 -31.88
CA ILE A 434 -18.02 -5.64 -31.49
C ILE A 434 -17.46 -6.54 -32.58
N GLU A 435 -17.72 -6.24 -33.86
CA GLU A 435 -17.15 -7.00 -34.98
C GLU A 435 -15.61 -7.00 -34.97
N LYS A 436 -14.97 -5.91 -34.53
CA LYS A 436 -13.50 -5.87 -34.37
C LYS A 436 -13.05 -6.72 -33.19
N ASP A 437 -13.76 -6.64 -32.08
CA ASP A 437 -13.43 -7.39 -30.87
C ASP A 437 -13.62 -8.90 -31.09
N LEU A 438 -14.73 -9.32 -31.69
CA LEU A 438 -14.98 -10.72 -32.06
C LEU A 438 -13.88 -11.27 -32.98
N ASN A 439 -13.42 -10.45 -33.94
CA ASN A 439 -12.30 -10.85 -34.79
C ASN A 439 -10.99 -11.01 -33.99
N PHE A 440 -10.74 -10.15 -33.01
CA PHE A 440 -9.60 -10.30 -32.10
C PHE A 440 -9.69 -11.59 -31.27
N TYR A 441 -10.87 -11.93 -30.74
CA TYR A 441 -11.08 -13.18 -29.99
C TYR A 441 -10.85 -14.44 -30.84
N GLN A 442 -11.21 -14.43 -32.13
CA GLN A 442 -10.99 -15.57 -33.03
C GLN A 442 -9.57 -15.61 -33.63
N HIS A 443 -8.97 -14.45 -33.87
CA HIS A 443 -7.71 -14.29 -34.60
C HIS A 443 -6.73 -13.34 -33.87
N PRO A 444 -6.29 -13.67 -32.64
CA PRO A 444 -5.51 -12.76 -31.80
C PRO A 444 -4.16 -12.33 -32.42
N PHE A 445 -3.63 -13.10 -33.37
CA PHE A 445 -2.35 -12.82 -34.03
C PHE A 445 -2.48 -12.23 -35.45
N ASP A 446 -3.68 -12.24 -36.04
CA ASP A 446 -3.88 -11.89 -37.45
C ASP A 446 -4.68 -10.58 -37.61
N TYR A 447 -4.00 -9.47 -37.32
CA TYR A 447 -4.50 -8.08 -37.47
C TYR A 447 -4.92 -7.68 -38.90
N GLU A 448 -4.57 -8.49 -39.91
CA GLU A 448 -4.96 -8.27 -41.31
C GLU A 448 -6.28 -8.99 -41.68
N SER A 449 -6.74 -9.94 -40.86
CA SER A 449 -8.09 -10.49 -41.00
C SER A 449 -9.08 -9.39 -40.61
N THR A 450 -10.07 -9.14 -41.47
CA THR A 450 -11.04 -8.03 -41.28
C THR A 450 -12.46 -8.51 -40.99
N VAL A 451 -12.68 -9.83 -40.94
CA VAL A 451 -14.03 -10.41 -40.84
C VAL A 451 -13.99 -11.62 -39.90
N TYR A 452 -14.71 -11.53 -38.78
CA TYR A 452 -14.98 -12.63 -37.88
C TYR A 452 -15.89 -13.67 -38.58
N GLN A 453 -15.81 -14.94 -38.16
CA GLN A 453 -16.60 -16.04 -38.71
C GLN A 453 -17.73 -16.41 -37.76
N GLY A 454 -18.98 -16.33 -38.22
CA GLY A 454 -20.16 -16.72 -37.45
C GLY A 454 -21.32 -15.73 -37.62
N GLU A 455 -22.50 -16.12 -37.16
CA GLU A 455 -23.68 -15.24 -37.15
C GLU A 455 -23.69 -14.40 -35.87
N LEU A 456 -23.98 -13.09 -35.99
CA LEU A 456 -24.17 -12.19 -34.85
C LEU A 456 -25.66 -11.88 -34.69
N ASN A 457 -26.27 -12.48 -33.68
CA ASN A 457 -27.67 -12.29 -33.33
C ASN A 457 -27.84 -11.14 -32.34
N ILE A 458 -28.64 -10.14 -32.72
CA ILE A 458 -28.88 -8.98 -31.87
C ILE A 458 -30.18 -9.19 -31.10
N LEU A 459 -30.09 -9.18 -29.77
CA LEU A 459 -31.23 -9.28 -28.87
C LEU A 459 -31.34 -8.01 -28.03
N TYR A 460 -32.58 -7.54 -27.86
CA TYR A 460 -32.83 -6.37 -27.03
C TYR A 460 -33.23 -6.78 -25.61
N THR A 461 -32.56 -6.21 -24.63
CA THR A 461 -32.82 -6.44 -23.20
C THR A 461 -33.67 -5.32 -22.61
N GLN A 462 -34.33 -5.61 -21.50
CA GLN A 462 -35.11 -4.61 -20.75
C GLN A 462 -34.21 -3.43 -20.33
N SER A 463 -34.72 -2.19 -20.40
CA SER A 463 -34.01 -1.02 -19.89
C SER A 463 -34.11 -0.86 -18.38
N ASN A 464 -33.18 -0.09 -17.80
CA ASN A 464 -33.01 0.16 -16.38
C ASN A 464 -32.65 -1.10 -15.56
N GLN A 465 -31.89 -2.02 -16.15
CA GLN A 465 -31.32 -3.16 -15.44
C GLN A 465 -30.00 -2.75 -14.76
N VAL A 466 -29.83 -3.16 -13.51
CA VAL A 466 -28.56 -3.05 -12.78
C VAL A 466 -28.00 -4.45 -12.65
N LEU A 467 -26.84 -4.69 -13.25
CA LEU A 467 -26.19 -5.99 -13.25
C LEU A 467 -24.90 -5.94 -12.42
N PHE A 468 -24.62 -7.02 -11.71
CA PHE A 468 -23.41 -7.17 -10.90
C PHE A 468 -22.20 -7.49 -11.79
N ASN A 469 -21.03 -6.95 -11.46
CA ASN A 469 -19.78 -7.26 -12.15
C ASN A 469 -19.03 -8.35 -11.38
N TYR A 470 -18.74 -9.48 -12.04
CA TYR A 470 -17.99 -10.60 -11.45
C TYR A 470 -16.47 -10.34 -11.39
N ASN A 471 -15.98 -9.24 -11.96
CA ASN A 471 -14.61 -8.80 -11.77
C ASN A 471 -14.40 -8.35 -10.31
N HIS A 472 -13.72 -9.20 -9.54
CA HIS A 472 -13.45 -8.99 -8.12
C HIS A 472 -12.25 -8.08 -7.86
N GLN A 473 -11.43 -7.79 -8.87
CA GLN A 473 -10.23 -6.95 -8.74
C GLN A 473 -10.54 -5.45 -8.79
N LEU A 474 -11.62 -5.05 -9.49
CA LEU A 474 -12.05 -3.65 -9.66
C LEU A 474 -13.24 -3.32 -8.73
N TRP A 475 -12.93 -2.93 -7.49
CA TRP A 475 -13.92 -2.64 -6.45
C TRP A 475 -14.79 -1.39 -6.73
N GLU A 476 -14.35 -0.46 -7.57
CA GLU A 476 -15.09 0.78 -7.88
C GLU A 476 -16.28 0.55 -8.86
N ASN A 477 -16.30 -0.56 -9.60
CA ASN A 477 -17.26 -0.86 -10.67
C ASN A 477 -18.09 -2.12 -10.40
N MET A 478 -18.57 -2.27 -9.16
CA MET A 478 -19.32 -3.46 -8.72
C MET A 478 -20.64 -3.68 -9.47
N TYR A 479 -21.27 -2.62 -9.98
CA TYR A 479 -22.52 -2.70 -10.72
C TYR A 479 -22.45 -1.87 -12.00
N ALA A 480 -23.01 -2.38 -13.09
CA ALA A 480 -23.25 -1.60 -14.30
C ALA A 480 -24.75 -1.38 -14.52
N PHE A 481 -25.07 -0.15 -14.93
CA PHE A 481 -26.42 0.22 -15.34
C PHE A 481 -26.56 0.02 -16.86
N ASP A 482 -27.53 -0.79 -17.27
CA ASP A 482 -27.79 -1.13 -18.67
C ASP A 482 -26.50 -1.45 -19.46
N PRO A 483 -25.69 -2.45 -19.07
CA PRO A 483 -24.51 -2.82 -19.84
C PRO A 483 -24.90 -3.40 -21.21
N VAL A 484 -24.04 -3.20 -22.21
CA VAL A 484 -24.12 -3.98 -23.46
C VAL A 484 -23.32 -5.24 -23.24
N ILE A 485 -23.88 -6.41 -23.59
CA ILE A 485 -23.21 -7.70 -23.34
C ILE A 485 -23.05 -8.45 -24.65
N VAL A 486 -21.80 -8.79 -24.99
CA VAL A 486 -21.45 -9.73 -26.05
C VAL A 486 -21.34 -11.11 -25.42
N VAL A 487 -22.12 -12.06 -25.89
CA VAL A 487 -22.07 -13.45 -25.44
C VAL A 487 -21.24 -14.25 -26.42
N ILE A 488 -20.11 -14.76 -25.94
CA ILE A 488 -19.19 -15.61 -26.68
C ILE A 488 -19.24 -17.01 -26.09
N SER A 489 -19.45 -18.00 -26.96
CA SER A 489 -19.42 -19.41 -26.60
C SER A 489 -18.07 -20.00 -27.02
N LEU A 490 -17.53 -20.92 -26.21
CA LEU A 490 -16.24 -21.56 -26.45
C LEU A 490 -16.13 -22.21 -27.87
N PRO A 491 -17.16 -22.90 -28.41
CA PRO A 491 -17.08 -23.50 -29.75
C PRO A 491 -16.88 -22.50 -30.91
N LEU A 492 -17.14 -21.21 -30.69
CA LEU A 492 -16.98 -20.16 -31.70
C LEU A 492 -15.56 -19.58 -31.76
N ILE A 493 -14.76 -19.83 -30.72
CA ILE A 493 -13.39 -19.33 -30.60
C ILE A 493 -12.38 -20.47 -30.66
N GLU A 494 -12.78 -21.71 -30.36
CA GLU A 494 -11.95 -22.90 -30.50
C GLU A 494 -11.35 -23.02 -31.93
N PRO A 495 -10.07 -23.40 -32.06
CA PRO A 495 -9.12 -23.73 -31.00
C PRO A 495 -8.33 -22.51 -30.45
N ASN A 496 -8.64 -21.28 -30.86
CA ASN A 496 -7.88 -20.07 -30.52
C ASN A 496 -8.42 -19.41 -29.24
N ILE A 497 -7.99 -19.91 -28.07
CA ILE A 497 -8.50 -19.49 -26.75
C ILE A 497 -7.56 -18.56 -25.97
N ASP A 498 -6.56 -17.96 -26.63
CA ASP A 498 -5.53 -17.12 -26.00
C ASP A 498 -6.10 -15.99 -25.12
N SER A 499 -7.14 -15.32 -25.60
CA SER A 499 -7.80 -14.24 -24.85
C SER A 499 -8.41 -14.76 -23.56
N TRP A 500 -9.03 -15.93 -23.58
CA TRP A 500 -9.62 -16.54 -22.38
C TRP A 500 -8.55 -17.01 -21.39
N ILE A 501 -7.40 -17.47 -21.87
CA ILE A 501 -6.24 -17.80 -21.01
C ILE A 501 -5.73 -16.54 -20.30
N ALA A 502 -5.63 -15.41 -21.02
CA ALA A 502 -5.30 -14.12 -20.42
C ALA A 502 -6.35 -13.67 -19.40
N ASP A 503 -7.64 -13.89 -19.68
CA ASP A 503 -8.76 -13.58 -18.77
C ASP A 503 -8.76 -14.46 -17.50
N ILE A 504 -8.31 -15.72 -17.56
CA ILE A 504 -8.06 -16.53 -16.35
C ILE A 504 -6.99 -15.85 -15.49
N SER A 505 -5.89 -15.42 -16.10
CA SER A 505 -4.79 -14.73 -15.38
C SER A 505 -5.28 -13.44 -14.71
N ASN A 506 -6.03 -12.63 -15.44
CA ASN A 506 -6.58 -11.36 -14.97
C ASN A 506 -7.75 -11.53 -14.00
N GLY A 507 -8.28 -12.73 -13.79
CA GLY A 507 -9.37 -12.99 -12.84
C GLY A 507 -10.76 -12.55 -13.32
N THR A 508 -10.93 -12.39 -14.64
CA THR A 508 -12.22 -12.15 -15.32
C THR A 508 -12.89 -13.47 -15.75
N TYR A 509 -12.13 -14.56 -15.84
CA TYR A 509 -12.66 -15.92 -15.89
C TYR A 509 -12.54 -16.61 -14.52
N LEU A 510 -13.67 -17.09 -14.00
CA LEU A 510 -13.76 -17.71 -12.67
C LEU A 510 -14.30 -19.13 -12.76
N PHE A 511 -13.64 -20.05 -12.07
CA PHE A 511 -14.04 -21.45 -11.99
C PHE A 511 -15.03 -21.65 -10.85
N ARG A 512 -16.00 -22.55 -11.04
CA ARG A 512 -16.98 -22.90 -10.00
C ARG A 512 -16.52 -24.08 -9.14
N GLU A 513 -15.94 -25.10 -9.76
CA GLU A 513 -15.52 -26.32 -9.06
C GLU A 513 -14.00 -26.35 -8.89
N ALA A 514 -13.51 -26.00 -7.70
CA ALA A 514 -12.08 -25.97 -7.41
C ALA A 514 -11.41 -27.35 -7.54
N THR A 515 -12.12 -28.43 -7.18
CA THR A 515 -11.59 -29.79 -7.22
C THR A 515 -11.29 -30.25 -8.65
N GLU A 516 -12.11 -29.84 -9.61
CA GLU A 516 -11.92 -30.15 -11.04
C GLU A 516 -10.66 -29.46 -11.59
N VAL A 517 -10.47 -28.18 -11.25
CA VAL A 517 -9.27 -27.42 -11.61
C VAL A 517 -8.03 -28.06 -10.98
N GLN A 518 -8.09 -28.40 -9.70
CA GLN A 518 -6.97 -29.04 -9.00
C GLN A 518 -6.63 -30.42 -9.59
N HIS A 519 -7.63 -31.25 -9.89
CA HIS A 519 -7.42 -32.54 -10.52
C HIS A 519 -6.80 -32.38 -11.91
N PHE A 520 -7.27 -31.43 -12.72
CA PHE A 520 -6.70 -31.13 -14.03
C PHE A 520 -5.22 -30.74 -13.92
N ILE A 521 -4.88 -29.82 -13.02
CA ILE A 521 -3.50 -29.38 -12.77
C ILE A 521 -2.62 -30.57 -12.36
N GLN A 522 -3.12 -31.49 -11.53
CA GLN A 522 -2.39 -32.68 -11.11
C GLN A 522 -2.21 -33.68 -12.24
N GLU A 523 -3.28 -33.99 -12.99
CA GLU A 523 -3.31 -34.92 -14.12
C GLU A 523 -2.32 -34.50 -15.22
N HIS A 524 -2.22 -33.20 -15.49
CA HIS A 524 -1.39 -32.63 -16.56
C HIS A 524 -0.03 -32.11 -16.06
N GLN A 525 0.30 -32.30 -14.78
CA GLN A 525 1.56 -31.88 -14.15
C GLN A 525 1.85 -30.36 -14.28
N LEU A 526 0.82 -29.53 -14.15
CA LEU A 526 0.90 -28.07 -14.33
C LEU A 526 1.10 -27.29 -13.02
N GLN A 527 1.51 -27.95 -11.93
CA GLN A 527 1.68 -27.32 -10.62
C GLN A 527 2.65 -26.14 -10.64
N LYS A 528 3.63 -26.16 -11.56
CA LYS A 528 4.64 -25.11 -11.72
C LYS A 528 4.12 -23.87 -12.46
N GLU A 529 3.03 -24.01 -13.20
CA GLU A 529 2.46 -22.95 -14.05
C GLU A 529 1.53 -22.02 -13.27
N PHE A 530 1.01 -22.46 -12.13
CA PHE A 530 0.02 -21.73 -11.33
C PHE A 530 0.54 -21.40 -9.92
N PHE A 531 0.24 -20.19 -9.46
CA PHE A 531 0.57 -19.66 -8.14
C PHE A 531 -0.44 -20.09 -7.07
N GLY A 532 -1.73 -20.02 -7.37
CA GLY A 532 -2.80 -20.23 -6.40
C GLY A 532 -4.16 -20.45 -7.04
N LEU A 533 -5.02 -21.20 -6.36
CA LEU A 533 -6.45 -21.29 -6.66
C LEU A 533 -7.20 -20.76 -5.44
N ILE A 534 -7.68 -19.53 -5.53
CA ILE A 534 -8.19 -18.78 -4.37
C ILE A 534 -9.68 -18.52 -4.56
N ALA A 535 -10.46 -18.77 -3.51
CA ALA A 535 -11.87 -18.39 -3.52
C ALA A 535 -11.99 -16.86 -3.50
N VAL A 536 -12.81 -16.31 -4.39
CA VAL A 536 -13.01 -14.86 -4.52
C VAL A 536 -13.49 -14.24 -3.20
N LYS A 537 -14.33 -14.97 -2.44
CA LYS A 537 -14.81 -14.54 -1.11
C LYS A 537 -13.67 -14.36 -0.12
N ASP A 538 -12.72 -15.27 -0.12
CA ASP A 538 -11.58 -15.23 0.80
C ASP A 538 -10.65 -14.07 0.46
N GLN A 539 -10.41 -13.81 -0.82
CA GLN A 539 -9.62 -12.67 -1.29
C GLN A 539 -10.26 -11.32 -0.93
N ILE A 540 -11.59 -11.19 -1.11
CA ILE A 540 -12.32 -9.99 -0.69
C ILE A 540 -12.27 -9.84 0.83
N ASN A 541 -12.45 -10.93 1.57
CA ASN A 541 -12.39 -10.93 3.04
C ASN A 541 -10.99 -10.54 3.56
N GLU A 542 -9.92 -11.07 2.98
CA GLU A 542 -8.54 -10.68 3.30
C GLU A 542 -8.33 -9.18 3.06
N THR A 543 -8.83 -8.67 1.94
CA THR A 543 -8.78 -7.24 1.61
C THR A 543 -9.55 -6.40 2.64
N ILE A 544 -10.74 -6.86 3.07
CA ILE A 544 -11.52 -6.21 4.13
C ILE A 544 -10.75 -6.20 5.45
N VAL A 545 -10.16 -7.33 5.86
CA VAL A 545 -9.41 -7.42 7.13
C VAL A 545 -8.22 -6.46 7.11
N LYS A 546 -7.47 -6.41 6.00
CA LYS A 546 -6.37 -5.46 5.81
C LYS A 546 -6.85 -4.01 5.86
N ASN A 547 -7.95 -3.71 5.18
CA ASN A 547 -8.51 -2.37 5.13
C ASN A 547 -9.10 -1.91 6.47
N GLN A 548 -9.70 -2.82 7.24
CA GLN A 548 -10.15 -2.59 8.61
C GLN A 548 -8.98 -2.33 9.54
N PHE A 549 -7.89 -3.10 9.42
CA PHE A 549 -6.68 -2.87 10.21
C PHE A 549 -6.10 -1.46 9.97
N GLU A 550 -6.01 -1.03 8.71
CA GLU A 550 -5.60 0.33 8.36
C GLU A 550 -6.56 1.40 8.92
N TYR A 551 -7.87 1.16 8.84
CA TYR A 551 -8.90 2.03 9.40
C TYR A 551 -8.77 2.17 10.92
N TYR A 552 -8.69 1.06 11.67
CA TYR A 552 -8.54 1.11 13.13
C TYR A 552 -7.23 1.78 13.55
N THR A 553 -6.15 1.53 12.81
CA THR A 553 -4.88 2.23 13.02
C THR A 553 -5.05 3.73 12.81
N ALA A 554 -5.76 4.15 11.75
CA ALA A 554 -6.06 5.55 11.49
C ALA A 554 -6.90 6.19 12.61
N VAL A 555 -7.89 5.48 13.18
CA VAL A 555 -8.69 5.94 14.32
C VAL A 555 -7.82 6.17 15.55
N ILE A 556 -6.91 5.25 15.85
CA ILE A 556 -5.95 5.40 16.96
C ILE A 556 -5.06 6.62 16.71
N THR A 557 -4.53 6.77 15.49
CA THR A 557 -3.75 7.95 15.08
C THR A 557 -4.52 9.24 15.26
N TRP A 558 -5.81 9.26 14.90
CA TRP A 558 -6.69 10.41 15.08
C TRP A 558 -6.86 10.81 16.55
N PHE A 559 -7.01 9.84 17.45
CA PHE A 559 -7.08 10.11 18.90
C PHE A 559 -5.77 10.72 19.43
N PHE A 560 -4.63 10.21 18.98
CA PHE A 560 -3.32 10.79 19.32
C PHE A 560 -3.13 12.19 18.74
N LEU A 561 -3.60 12.45 17.52
CA LEU A 561 -3.59 13.77 16.90
C LEU A 561 -4.38 14.77 17.74
N ILE A 562 -5.62 14.44 18.12
CA ILE A 562 -6.45 15.30 18.97
C ILE A 562 -5.76 15.58 20.29
N THR A 563 -5.28 14.53 20.97
CA THR A 563 -4.61 14.68 22.27
C THR A 563 -3.38 15.57 22.16
N SER A 564 -2.58 15.40 21.11
CA SER A 564 -1.38 16.20 20.85
C SER A 564 -1.74 17.65 20.56
N PHE A 565 -2.76 17.88 19.73
CA PHE A 565 -3.25 19.22 19.40
C PHE A 565 -3.76 19.96 20.65
N VAL A 566 -4.57 19.29 21.48
CA VAL A 566 -5.04 19.80 22.78
C VAL A 566 -3.85 20.21 23.66
N ALA A 567 -2.83 19.35 23.76
CA ALA A 567 -1.64 19.62 24.57
C ALA A 567 -0.84 20.83 24.07
N ILE A 568 -0.67 20.95 22.75
CA ILE A 568 0.09 22.04 22.13
C ILE A 568 -0.64 23.37 22.23
N GLU A 569 -1.96 23.37 22.07
CA GLU A 569 -2.76 24.58 22.27
C GLU A 569 -2.81 25.02 23.72
N GLY A 570 -3.02 24.08 24.65
CA GLY A 570 -2.92 24.34 26.07
C GLY A 570 -1.57 24.95 26.43
N TYR A 571 -0.51 24.42 25.85
CA TYR A 571 0.83 24.96 26.06
C TYR A 571 1.05 26.32 25.42
N SER A 572 0.62 26.53 24.17
CA SER A 572 0.69 27.82 23.48
C SER A 572 0.02 28.91 24.31
N SER A 573 -1.16 28.60 24.87
CA SER A 573 -1.90 29.46 25.78
C SER A 573 -1.11 29.78 27.05
N MET A 574 -0.50 28.77 27.68
CA MET A 574 0.34 28.97 28.87
C MET A 574 1.58 29.83 28.59
N VAL A 575 2.28 29.62 27.47
CA VAL A 575 3.46 30.41 27.06
C VAL A 575 3.06 31.86 26.85
N TYR A 576 1.97 32.10 26.13
CA TYR A 576 1.46 33.44 25.85
C TYR A 576 1.09 34.19 27.14
N ILE A 577 0.40 33.52 28.06
CA ILE A 577 -0.03 34.09 29.34
C ILE A 577 1.16 34.37 30.25
N GLN A 578 2.18 33.49 30.29
CA GLN A 578 3.41 33.75 31.03
C GLN A 578 4.20 34.93 30.46
N MET A 579 4.31 35.02 29.13
CA MET A 579 5.02 36.10 28.45
C MET A 579 4.38 37.48 28.71
N ASN A 580 3.04 37.54 28.81
CA ASN A 580 2.29 38.78 28.97
C ASN A 580 1.73 38.97 30.39
N SER A 581 2.19 38.18 31.36
CA SER A 581 1.68 38.09 32.74
C SER A 581 1.34 39.45 33.37
N LYS A 582 2.31 40.37 33.41
CA LYS A 582 2.14 41.71 34.00
C LYS A 582 1.08 42.54 33.30
N ARG A 583 1.10 42.54 31.96
CA ARG A 583 0.13 43.29 31.13
C ARG A 583 -1.29 42.77 31.33
N LEU A 584 -1.44 41.44 31.31
CA LEU A 584 -2.73 40.77 31.45
C LEU A 584 -3.33 40.95 32.84
N PHE A 585 -2.49 40.88 33.89
CA PHE A 585 -2.91 41.12 35.26
C PHE A 585 -3.42 42.56 35.47
N LEU A 586 -2.71 43.56 34.96
CA LEU A 586 -3.17 44.96 35.01
C LEU A 586 -4.51 45.14 34.29
N GLN A 587 -4.64 44.62 33.07
CA GLN A 587 -5.89 44.70 32.30
C GLN A 587 -7.07 44.00 33.00
N TYR A 588 -6.79 42.92 33.73
CA TYR A 588 -7.79 42.24 34.55
C TYR A 588 -8.28 43.11 35.72
N ILE A 589 -7.36 43.75 36.46
CA ILE A 589 -7.71 44.68 37.55
C ILE A 589 -8.56 45.84 37.02
N PHE A 590 -8.26 46.36 35.83
CA PHE A 590 -9.06 47.39 35.16
C PHE A 590 -10.42 46.91 34.62
N GLY A 591 -10.85 45.68 34.94
CA GLY A 591 -12.18 45.17 34.59
C GLY A 591 -12.38 44.82 33.11
N LYS A 592 -11.31 44.75 32.30
CA LYS A 592 -11.43 44.34 30.89
C LYS A 592 -11.92 42.90 30.78
N THR A 593 -12.79 42.62 29.82
CA THR A 593 -13.31 41.26 29.58
C THR A 593 -12.23 40.33 29.00
N LEU A 594 -12.44 39.01 29.07
CA LEU A 594 -11.47 38.00 28.60
C LEU A 594 -11.13 38.17 27.11
N TRP A 595 -12.15 38.47 26.28
CA TRP A 595 -11.96 38.80 24.87
C TRP A 595 -11.09 40.05 24.66
N GLN A 596 -11.34 41.12 25.40
CA GLN A 596 -10.59 42.38 25.27
C GLN A 596 -9.11 42.23 25.68
N ARG A 597 -8.80 41.32 26.63
CA ARG A 597 -7.42 41.06 27.06
C ARG A 597 -6.63 40.23 26.04
N HIS A 598 -7.31 39.32 25.33
CA HIS A 598 -6.67 38.30 24.50
C HIS A 598 -6.93 38.44 22.99
N ARG A 599 -7.65 39.48 22.55
CA ARG A 599 -8.01 39.72 21.14
C ARG A 599 -6.84 39.51 20.16
N ASP A 600 -5.68 40.12 20.42
CA ASP A 600 -4.53 40.02 19.52
C ASP A 600 -3.97 38.59 19.43
N TYR A 601 -4.04 37.84 20.54
CA TYR A 601 -3.60 36.45 20.57
C TYR A 601 -4.56 35.55 19.80
N TYR A 602 -5.87 35.72 20.03
CA TYR A 602 -6.89 35.01 19.27
C TYR A 602 -6.75 35.28 17.77
N LEU A 603 -6.63 36.55 17.37
CA LEU A 603 -6.47 36.90 15.96
C LEU A 603 -5.21 36.29 15.35
N LYS A 604 -4.06 36.32 16.04
CA LYS A 604 -2.82 35.70 15.56
C LYS A 604 -2.97 34.19 15.37
N MET A 605 -3.58 33.49 16.33
CA MET A 605 -3.76 32.04 16.27
C MET A 605 -4.76 31.67 15.17
N SER A 606 -5.90 32.34 15.09
CA SER A 606 -6.92 32.11 14.06
C SER A 606 -6.39 32.37 12.65
N VAL A 607 -5.65 33.47 12.42
CA VAL A 607 -5.06 33.76 11.11
C VAL A 607 -4.05 32.69 10.71
N SER A 608 -3.21 32.23 11.64
CA SER A 608 -2.23 31.19 11.32
C SER A 608 -2.89 29.88 10.89
N SER A 609 -3.99 29.51 11.55
CA SER A 609 -4.73 28.30 11.22
C SER A 609 -5.52 28.46 9.93
N PHE A 610 -6.13 29.62 9.73
CA PHE A 610 -6.85 29.93 8.50
C PHE A 610 -5.95 29.81 7.27
N VAL A 611 -4.70 30.28 7.33
CA VAL A 611 -3.72 30.12 6.23
C VAL A 611 -3.47 28.64 5.93
N VAL A 612 -3.23 27.82 6.96
CA VAL A 612 -2.98 26.38 6.79
C VAL A 612 -4.19 25.68 6.21
N LEU A 613 -5.36 25.84 6.84
CA LEU A 613 -6.60 25.17 6.45
C LEU A 613 -7.06 25.60 5.05
N SER A 614 -6.98 26.89 4.71
CA SER A 614 -7.34 27.40 3.39
C SER A 614 -6.40 26.89 2.31
N SER A 615 -5.09 26.78 2.59
CA SER A 615 -4.13 26.23 1.63
C SER A 615 -4.42 24.76 1.28
N LEU A 616 -4.84 23.96 2.27
CA LEU A 616 -5.21 22.56 2.09
C LEU A 616 -6.53 22.42 1.31
N SER A 617 -7.53 23.24 1.63
CA SER A 617 -8.81 23.24 0.92
C SER A 617 -8.72 23.78 -0.50
N PHE A 618 -7.76 24.67 -0.79
CA PHE A 618 -7.46 25.10 -2.16
C PHE A 618 -6.85 23.97 -2.98
N TRP A 619 -6.04 23.11 -2.35
CA TRP A 619 -5.43 21.97 -3.04
C TRP A 619 -6.44 20.88 -3.38
N ARG A 620 -7.37 20.57 -2.47
CA ARG A 620 -8.52 19.68 -2.73
C ARG A 620 -9.80 20.20 -2.11
N ALA A 621 -10.78 20.50 -2.97
CA ALA A 621 -12.08 21.04 -2.56
C ALA A 621 -12.84 20.11 -1.61
N GLU A 622 -12.68 18.79 -1.76
CA GLU A 622 -13.29 17.77 -0.89
C GLU A 622 -12.90 17.90 0.59
N TRP A 623 -11.74 18.52 0.89
CA TRP A 623 -11.26 18.69 2.26
C TRP A 623 -11.85 19.89 2.98
N LEU A 624 -12.69 20.69 2.31
CA LEU A 624 -13.26 21.92 2.88
C LEU A 624 -14.12 21.67 4.13
N ALA A 625 -14.94 20.62 4.13
CA ALA A 625 -15.75 20.26 5.28
C ALA A 625 -14.89 19.92 6.51
N SER A 626 -13.85 19.11 6.31
CA SER A 626 -12.87 18.73 7.35
C SER A 626 -12.12 19.95 7.89
N SER A 627 -11.70 20.86 7.01
CA SER A 627 -11.03 22.12 7.40
C SER A 627 -11.93 22.99 8.28
N ILE A 628 -13.22 23.14 7.94
CA ILE A 628 -14.16 23.92 8.74
C ILE A 628 -14.36 23.28 10.12
N ALA A 629 -14.51 21.95 10.19
CA ALA A 629 -14.66 21.24 11.45
C ALA A 629 -13.45 21.45 12.38
N VAL A 630 -12.23 21.33 11.84
CA VAL A 630 -10.99 21.57 12.59
C VAL A 630 -10.89 23.03 13.06
N ALA A 631 -11.27 24.00 12.22
CA ALA A 631 -11.28 25.42 12.60
C ALA A 631 -12.23 25.69 13.79
N ILE A 632 -13.45 25.14 13.76
CA ILE A 632 -14.44 25.31 14.83
C ILE A 632 -13.94 24.65 16.13
N PHE A 633 -13.38 23.45 16.02
CA PHE A 633 -12.78 22.73 17.15
C PHE A 633 -11.65 23.55 17.79
N GLU A 634 -10.73 24.07 16.98
CA GLU A 634 -9.64 24.90 17.45
C GLU A 634 -10.14 26.16 18.17
N MET A 635 -11.06 26.92 17.58
CA MET A 635 -11.57 28.16 18.17
C MET A 635 -12.20 27.90 19.55
N SER A 636 -12.94 26.81 19.68
CA SER A 636 -13.52 26.37 20.95
C SER A 636 -12.45 26.03 21.97
N LEU A 637 -11.43 25.28 21.55
CA LEU A 637 -10.34 24.84 22.39
C LEU A 637 -9.44 26.00 22.86
N LEU A 638 -9.17 26.96 21.97
CA LEU A 638 -8.41 28.18 22.23
C LEU A 638 -9.04 29.01 23.37
N LEU A 639 -10.38 29.17 23.35
CA LEU A 639 -11.11 29.88 24.40
C LEU A 639 -11.02 29.15 25.75
N VAL A 640 -11.22 27.83 25.76
CA VAL A 640 -11.16 27.03 26.99
C VAL A 640 -9.75 27.02 27.58
N MET A 641 -8.74 26.79 26.75
CA MET A 641 -7.34 26.69 27.20
C MET A 641 -6.79 28.01 27.71
N THR A 642 -7.13 29.13 27.06
CA THR A 642 -6.74 30.46 27.56
C THR A 642 -7.38 30.77 28.90
N TYR A 643 -8.66 30.45 29.10
CA TYR A 643 -9.32 30.60 30.39
C TYR A 643 -8.66 29.77 31.51
N ILE A 644 -8.40 28.48 31.26
CA ILE A 644 -7.76 27.58 32.24
C ILE A 644 -6.35 28.09 32.60
N ALA A 645 -5.56 28.44 31.59
CA ALA A 645 -4.19 28.91 31.79
C ALA A 645 -4.15 30.24 32.55
N GLU A 646 -5.09 31.16 32.28
CA GLU A 646 -5.17 32.45 32.97
C GLU A 646 -5.58 32.26 34.43
N LYS A 647 -6.59 31.41 34.70
CA LYS A 647 -7.01 31.06 36.06
C LYS A 647 -5.86 30.47 36.86
N LYS A 648 -5.08 29.56 36.28
CA LYS A 648 -3.91 28.96 36.92
C LYS A 648 -2.85 30.02 37.28
N GLN A 649 -2.53 30.92 36.36
CA GLN A 649 -1.57 31.99 36.63
C GLN A 649 -2.03 32.91 37.76
N ARG A 650 -3.32 33.27 37.81
CA ARG A 650 -3.86 34.11 38.89
C ARG A 650 -3.67 33.45 40.25
N LEU A 651 -3.93 32.15 40.36
CA LEU A 651 -3.70 31.39 41.60
C LEU A 651 -2.21 31.35 42.00
N GLU A 652 -1.28 31.36 41.04
CA GLU A 652 0.16 31.42 41.33
C GLU A 652 0.62 32.82 41.77
N VAL A 653 0.01 33.88 41.25
CA VAL A 653 0.30 35.27 41.69
C VAL A 653 -0.24 35.50 43.10
N ILE A 654 -1.50 35.13 43.37
CA ILE A 654 -2.15 35.29 44.70
C ILE A 654 -1.46 34.46 45.80
N LYS A 655 -0.72 33.40 45.46
CA LYS A 655 0.00 32.57 46.45
C LYS A 655 1.40 33.08 46.81
N ASN A 656 1.98 33.95 45.98
CA ASN A 656 3.36 34.44 46.14
C ASN A 656 3.43 35.92 46.59
N ASP A 657 2.29 36.61 46.55
CA ASP A 657 2.02 37.85 47.29
C ASP A 657 1.23 37.49 48.57
#